data_AF-G3AEX6-F1
#
_entry.id   AF-G3AEX6-F1
#
_cell.length_a   1.000
_cell.length_b   1.000
_cell.length_c   1.000
_cell.angle_alpha   90.00
_cell.angle_beta   90.00
_cell.angle_gamma   90.00
#
_symmetry.space_group_name_H-M   'P 1'
#
loop_
_entity.id
_entity.type
_entity.pdbx_description
1 polymer ?
#
loop_
_entity_poly.entity_id
_entity_poly.type
_entity_poly.pdbx_seq_one_letter_code
_entity_poly.pdbx_strand_id
1 'polypeptide(L)'
;MFKNMNINKLFKIIPIVLCINTIGILLYYNSHLRHIANNLDYVNALPQTGFTSPEITKKLKSILSFKPHKVTSEVTIPTDYFETEELVQDPRVTFAITLNWIYHQIKVDPENVSFPFNWADWVDLTYLNHQISKPVNEKIKCSDLIEHIHFNTPDDKAKSIADPMFFGCKNTQDLTEKEMEEMGLTNLDRMPGFFQFYHTVFKPSEFIRMLQGKTYLLSKMPLPHQVIFLNDAGDDLTFQVDGKTTARELLKTYITNNSLEKNKIITLDPIKEFQQLLDLQGANTYENLYDADKIYHMSRSWFHYGSDNVTNQIERLTSQEELTPIERGYLTSLIISKEASEKKPHNEPMFFNTGTFRKTSMNNDDGGHYDWRFINGRWRDRYRHAILLERLLRSWFKFCQKNGIVSWINFGSLLGWYRNGAIYPFDLDMDIQMSMYHMTILGKKFNQTLVVEDLHEGTGKYFIEVGTFIHNRNKIGRYLNHIDARLIDADSGLYIDLTALATETKYSDVHPKFFKDICDDRVEGPVLEDDGDTEVYNDRNDWVYKFGNLSPLRLTFFEGVPFYVPKQIVKRMKFQYPCGTLNNFEFKQWYYIEQVGTWIHEKELFAVLNVAEIKKKGKINIDKVKKQVENLTDEQLYTLISNDPATLSNYQLARRTSGFHTKEHQYLFTIDPELHKGINDPPEGKVLDASPEENPEYLKLIEDNVWLRAPHRESIFEYERVKGMYSEFNELALKELDKIAVSKSSS
;
A
#
# COMPACT_ATOMS: atom_id res chain seq x y z
N MET A 1 57.91 13.00 14.60
CA MET A 1 58.63 11.73 14.36
C MET A 1 58.35 11.17 12.97
N PHE A 2 58.33 12.00 11.91
CA PHE A 2 58.15 11.55 10.52
C PHE A 2 59.01 12.41 9.58
N LYS A 3 60.30 12.11 9.54
CA LYS A 3 61.22 12.50 8.46
C LYS A 3 62.02 11.23 8.17
N ASN A 4 61.86 10.67 6.97
CA ASN A 4 62.38 9.39 6.44
C ASN A 4 61.38 8.23 6.33
N MET A 5 60.19 8.46 5.78
CA MET A 5 59.42 7.35 5.17
C MET A 5 59.52 7.41 3.64
N ASN A 6 60.09 6.35 3.08
CA ASN A 6 60.36 6.17 1.66
C ASN A 6 59.04 5.97 0.89
N ILE A 7 58.64 6.97 0.09
CA ILE A 7 57.36 7.05 -0.64
C ILE A 7 57.09 5.80 -1.51
N ASN A 8 58.14 5.17 -2.04
CA ASN A 8 58.03 3.95 -2.85
C ASN A 8 57.58 2.70 -2.06
N LYS A 9 57.71 2.69 -0.72
CA LYS A 9 57.12 1.63 0.12
C LYS A 9 55.63 1.86 0.37
N LEU A 10 55.16 3.11 0.44
CA LEU A 10 53.74 3.43 0.62
C LEU A 10 52.90 2.98 -0.58
N PHE A 11 53.37 3.25 -1.81
CA PHE A 11 52.68 2.86 -3.04
C PHE A 11 52.55 1.34 -3.24
N LYS A 12 53.41 0.53 -2.60
CA LYS A 12 53.28 -0.94 -2.62
C LYS A 12 52.30 -1.47 -1.56
N ILE A 13 52.05 -0.72 -0.49
CA ILE A 13 51.18 -1.11 0.62
C ILE A 13 49.73 -0.71 0.35
N ILE A 14 49.49 0.42 -0.33
CA ILE A 14 48.14 0.91 -0.65
C ILE A 14 47.29 -0.12 -1.41
N PRO A 15 47.77 -0.79 -2.49
CA PRO A 15 46.98 -1.80 -3.19
C PRO A 15 46.70 -3.03 -2.32
N ILE A 16 47.62 -3.38 -1.42
CA ILE A 16 47.47 -4.52 -0.52
C ILE A 16 46.43 -4.21 0.56
N VAL A 17 46.45 -3.01 1.14
CA VAL A 17 45.45 -2.55 2.11
C VAL A 17 44.08 -2.41 1.46
N LEU A 18 44.02 -1.88 0.23
CA LEU A 18 42.78 -1.84 -0.55
C LEU A 18 42.27 -3.26 -0.80
N CYS A 19 43.10 -4.19 -1.29
CA CYS A 19 42.69 -5.58 -1.49
C CYS A 19 42.26 -6.26 -0.18
N ILE A 20 42.95 -6.02 0.94
CA ILE A 20 42.57 -6.58 2.25
C ILE A 20 41.25 -5.99 2.73
N ASN A 21 41.01 -4.69 2.54
CA ASN A 21 39.72 -4.07 2.85
C ASN A 21 38.62 -4.56 1.92
N THR A 22 38.86 -4.70 0.61
CA THR A 22 37.87 -5.24 -0.32
C THR A 22 37.57 -6.70 -0.02
N ILE A 23 38.58 -7.52 0.30
CA ILE A 23 38.39 -8.91 0.72
C ILE A 23 37.71 -8.97 2.09
N GLY A 24 38.05 -8.08 3.02
CA GLY A 24 37.41 -7.97 4.34
C GLY A 24 35.95 -7.59 4.24
N ILE A 25 35.61 -6.62 3.38
CA ILE A 25 34.23 -6.23 3.05
C ILE A 25 33.53 -7.38 2.33
N LEU A 26 34.17 -8.05 1.37
CA LEU A 26 33.56 -9.17 0.64
C LEU A 26 33.34 -10.40 1.55
N LEU A 27 34.24 -10.66 2.50
CA LEU A 27 34.13 -11.71 3.50
C LEU A 27 33.11 -11.36 4.58
N TYR A 28 33.03 -10.09 4.99
CA TYR A 28 32.00 -9.59 5.90
C TYR A 28 30.62 -9.64 5.24
N TYR A 29 30.50 -9.19 4.00
CA TYR A 29 29.28 -9.26 3.20
C TYR A 29 28.88 -10.72 2.96
N ASN A 30 29.82 -11.60 2.63
CA ASN A 30 29.55 -13.05 2.53
C ASN A 30 29.23 -13.69 3.89
N SER A 31 29.81 -13.23 5.00
CA SER A 31 29.55 -13.74 6.34
C SER A 31 28.19 -13.26 6.86
N HIS A 32 27.81 -12.02 6.56
CA HIS A 32 26.55 -11.41 6.95
C HIS A 32 25.41 -11.92 6.07
N LEU A 33 25.61 -12.01 4.75
CA LEU A 33 24.72 -12.76 3.87
C LEU A 33 24.66 -14.24 4.24
N ARG A 34 25.76 -14.87 4.70
CA ARG A 34 25.71 -16.22 5.28
C ARG A 34 24.99 -16.24 6.61
N HIS A 35 24.99 -15.20 7.43
CA HIS A 35 24.18 -15.18 8.66
C HIS A 35 22.68 -15.02 8.35
N ILE A 36 22.37 -14.24 7.31
CA ILE A 36 21.02 -14.07 6.75
C ILE A 36 20.58 -15.33 5.98
N ALA A 37 21.50 -16.03 5.31
CA ALA A 37 21.23 -17.22 4.50
C ALA A 37 21.36 -18.54 5.28
N ASN A 38 22.15 -18.62 6.36
CA ASN A 38 22.36 -19.83 7.16
C ASN A 38 21.34 -19.98 8.30
N ASN A 39 20.48 -18.98 8.54
CA ASN A 39 19.24 -19.15 9.30
C ASN A 39 18.04 -19.53 8.41
N LEU A 40 18.29 -20.04 7.18
CA LEU A 40 17.27 -20.74 6.38
C LEU A 40 17.02 -22.19 6.81
N ASP A 41 17.68 -22.68 7.85
CA ASP A 41 17.37 -23.98 8.46
C ASP A 41 16.12 -23.88 9.35
N TYR A 42 14.97 -23.98 8.69
CA TYR A 42 13.80 -24.77 9.10
C TYR A 42 13.54 -24.95 10.61
N VAL A 43 12.89 -23.95 11.25
CA VAL A 43 12.12 -24.18 12.50
C VAL A 43 10.63 -23.89 12.33
N ASN A 44 10.15 -23.65 11.11
CA ASN A 44 8.73 -23.43 10.82
C ASN A 44 8.21 -24.54 9.89
N ALA A 45 8.07 -25.75 10.42
CA ALA A 45 7.15 -26.68 9.79
C ALA A 45 5.72 -26.16 10.02
N LEU A 46 4.89 -26.09 8.97
CA LEU A 46 3.45 -26.29 9.16
C LEU A 46 3.35 -27.57 10.00
N PRO A 47 2.82 -27.52 11.24
CA PRO A 47 2.83 -28.68 12.14
C PRO A 47 2.17 -29.92 11.55
N GLN A 48 1.39 -29.75 10.47
CA GLN A 48 0.52 -30.76 9.88
C GLN A 48 0.96 -31.38 8.53
N THR A 49 2.06 -31.00 7.88
CA THR A 49 2.40 -31.61 6.57
C THR A 49 3.88 -31.90 6.34
N GLY A 50 4.33 -33.03 6.89
CA GLY A 50 5.32 -33.83 6.18
C GLY A 50 4.59 -34.58 5.07
N PHE A 51 4.77 -34.19 3.81
CA PHE A 51 4.37 -35.02 2.67
C PHE A 51 4.93 -36.43 2.89
N THR A 52 4.06 -37.43 2.85
CA THR A 52 4.41 -38.83 3.14
C THR A 52 5.15 -39.50 1.98
N SER A 53 4.94 -39.02 0.75
CA SER A 53 5.58 -39.47 -0.48
C SER A 53 6.94 -38.79 -0.66
N PRO A 54 8.05 -39.57 -0.68
CA PRO A 54 9.38 -39.03 -0.95
C PRO A 54 9.51 -38.38 -2.33
N GLU A 55 8.80 -38.92 -3.34
CA GLU A 55 8.81 -38.38 -4.70
C GLU A 55 8.15 -37.00 -4.75
N ILE A 56 6.98 -36.85 -4.12
CA ILE A 56 6.25 -35.58 -4.09
C ILE A 56 6.99 -34.55 -3.25
N THR A 57 7.57 -34.97 -2.12
CA THR A 57 8.46 -34.12 -1.33
C THR A 57 9.60 -33.57 -2.19
N LYS A 58 10.19 -34.39 -3.06
CA LYS A 58 11.25 -33.95 -3.99
C LYS A 58 10.73 -32.97 -5.04
N LYS A 59 9.57 -33.25 -5.66
CA LYS A 59 8.91 -32.33 -6.62
C LYS A 59 8.60 -30.98 -5.96
N LEU A 60 8.02 -31.01 -4.77
CA LEU A 60 7.67 -29.81 -4.04
C LEU A 60 8.92 -28.99 -3.66
N LYS A 61 9.97 -29.63 -3.14
CA LYS A 61 11.26 -28.95 -2.89
C LYS A 61 11.82 -28.24 -4.12
N SER A 62 11.59 -28.80 -5.33
CA SER A 62 12.07 -28.18 -6.56
C SER A 62 11.36 -26.88 -6.93
N ILE A 63 10.08 -26.73 -6.57
CA ILE A 63 9.28 -25.51 -6.84
C ILE A 63 9.27 -24.52 -5.67
N LEU A 64 9.65 -24.96 -4.46
CA LEU A 64 9.73 -24.12 -3.26
C LEU A 64 11.12 -23.54 -2.99
N SER A 65 12.12 -23.77 -3.86
CA SER A 65 13.45 -23.23 -3.63
C SER A 65 13.39 -21.70 -3.61
N PHE A 66 13.51 -21.11 -2.42
CA PHE A 66 13.51 -19.66 -2.28
C PHE A 66 14.77 -19.11 -2.95
N LYS A 67 14.55 -18.24 -3.93
CA LYS A 67 15.60 -17.39 -4.49
C LYS A 67 15.15 -15.96 -4.23
N PRO A 68 16.03 -15.08 -3.71
CA PRO A 68 15.73 -13.66 -3.66
C PRO A 68 15.29 -13.19 -5.04
N HIS A 69 14.23 -12.39 -5.09
CA HIS A 69 13.76 -11.83 -6.35
C HIS A 69 14.82 -10.88 -6.91
N LYS A 70 15.12 -11.03 -8.20
CA LYS A 70 16.11 -10.20 -8.87
C LYS A 70 15.46 -8.88 -9.27
N VAL A 71 16.06 -7.77 -8.87
CA VAL A 71 15.69 -6.43 -9.37
C VAL A 71 16.51 -6.13 -10.63
N THR A 72 15.84 -5.71 -11.70
CA THR A 72 16.48 -5.33 -12.97
C THR A 72 16.62 -3.80 -13.06
N SER A 73 17.70 -3.26 -12.49
CA SER A 73 17.90 -1.80 -12.44
C SER A 73 18.31 -1.18 -13.77
N GLU A 74 19.20 -1.83 -14.52
CA GLU A 74 19.73 -1.26 -15.77
C GLU A 74 18.67 -1.15 -16.87
N VAL A 75 18.67 -0.02 -17.57
CA VAL A 75 17.85 0.22 -18.77
C VAL A 75 18.70 0.87 -19.85
N THR A 76 18.57 0.39 -21.08
CA THR A 76 19.29 0.93 -22.23
C THR A 76 18.31 1.64 -23.16
N ILE A 77 18.56 2.93 -23.39
CA ILE A 77 17.68 3.80 -24.17
C ILE A 77 18.48 4.57 -25.23
N PRO A 78 17.88 4.99 -26.34
CA PRO A 78 18.52 5.93 -27.24
C PRO A 78 18.59 7.32 -26.60
N THR A 79 19.53 8.16 -27.04
CA THR A 79 19.71 9.52 -26.47
C THR A 79 18.56 10.47 -26.80
N ASP A 80 17.74 10.13 -27.78
CA ASP A 80 16.53 10.83 -28.20
C ASP A 80 15.25 10.18 -27.63
N TYR A 81 15.34 9.44 -26.52
CA TYR A 81 14.24 8.69 -25.90
C TYR A 81 12.94 9.49 -25.71
N PHE A 82 13.04 10.77 -25.33
CA PHE A 82 11.89 11.68 -25.16
C PHE A 82 11.55 12.52 -26.41
N GLU A 83 12.28 12.33 -27.52
CA GLU A 83 12.04 13.01 -28.80
C GLU A 83 11.04 12.22 -29.66
N THR A 84 9.89 11.93 -29.07
CA THR A 84 8.78 11.18 -29.68
C THR A 84 7.47 11.95 -29.53
N GLU A 85 6.51 11.62 -30.40
CA GLU A 85 5.15 12.17 -30.37
C GLU A 85 4.26 11.49 -29.31
N GLU A 86 4.71 10.36 -28.79
CA GLU A 86 4.01 9.57 -27.79
C GLU A 86 4.61 9.76 -26.39
N LEU A 87 3.79 9.57 -25.36
CA LEU A 87 4.30 9.46 -24.00
C LEU A 87 5.11 8.17 -23.87
N VAL A 88 6.25 8.24 -23.21
CA VAL A 88 7.10 7.10 -22.88
C VAL A 88 7.30 7.04 -21.38
N GLN A 89 7.33 5.84 -20.82
CA GLN A 89 7.52 5.68 -19.39
C GLN A 89 8.31 4.41 -19.09
N ASP A 90 9.38 4.58 -18.31
CA ASP A 90 10.07 3.51 -17.60
C ASP A 90 10.60 4.15 -16.30
N PRO A 91 10.18 3.70 -15.11
CA PRO A 91 10.56 4.33 -13.85
C PRO A 91 12.08 4.37 -13.65
N ARG A 92 12.82 3.42 -14.24
CA ARG A 92 14.29 3.35 -14.12
C ARG A 92 14.97 4.50 -14.85
N VAL A 93 14.39 4.96 -15.97
CA VAL A 93 14.86 6.14 -16.70
C VAL A 93 14.61 7.38 -15.86
N THR A 94 13.37 7.60 -15.42
CA THR A 94 12.97 8.77 -14.63
C THR A 94 13.80 8.87 -13.34
N PHE A 95 13.97 7.77 -12.60
CA PHE A 95 14.74 7.77 -11.36
C PHE A 95 16.22 8.05 -11.61
N ALA A 96 16.85 7.41 -12.60
CA ALA A 96 18.29 7.61 -12.86
C ALA A 96 18.61 9.06 -13.23
N ILE A 97 17.84 9.67 -14.14
CA ILE A 97 18.10 11.05 -14.56
C ILE A 97 17.79 12.06 -13.44
N THR A 98 16.77 11.79 -12.62
CA THR A 98 16.40 12.65 -11.48
C THR A 98 17.45 12.58 -10.38
N LEU A 99 17.90 11.38 -10.00
CA LEU A 99 18.91 11.20 -8.97
C LEU A 99 20.26 11.81 -9.39
N ASN A 100 20.63 11.68 -10.66
CA ASN A 100 21.81 12.34 -11.20
C ASN A 100 21.69 13.88 -11.13
N TRP A 101 20.52 14.43 -11.50
CA TRP A 101 20.27 15.87 -11.37
C TRP A 101 20.45 16.35 -9.92
N ILE A 102 19.85 15.66 -8.97
CA ILE A 102 19.95 15.98 -7.54
C ILE A 102 21.40 15.91 -7.05
N TYR A 103 22.13 14.86 -7.42
CA TYR A 103 23.54 14.70 -7.09
C TYR A 103 24.37 15.91 -7.52
N HIS A 104 24.13 16.41 -8.74
CA HIS A 104 24.82 17.59 -9.26
C HIS A 104 24.36 18.89 -8.58
N GLN A 105 23.08 19.01 -8.21
CA GLN A 105 22.61 20.16 -7.44
C GLN A 105 23.23 20.24 -6.05
N ILE A 106 23.26 19.13 -5.30
CA ILE A 106 23.85 19.09 -3.94
C ILE A 106 25.33 19.49 -3.96
N LYS A 107 26.06 19.12 -5.01
CA LYS A 107 27.47 19.53 -5.17
C LYS A 107 27.65 21.03 -5.35
N VAL A 108 26.65 21.73 -5.86
CA VAL A 108 26.67 23.16 -6.12
C VAL A 108 26.14 23.92 -4.92
N ASP A 109 24.94 23.58 -4.45
CA ASP A 109 24.27 24.18 -3.31
C ASP A 109 23.46 23.12 -2.53
N PRO A 110 24.03 22.54 -1.46
CA PRO A 110 23.35 21.51 -0.69
C PRO A 110 22.16 22.03 0.13
N GLU A 111 22.07 23.35 0.37
CA GLU A 111 20.99 23.95 1.18
C GLU A 111 19.73 24.24 0.35
N ASN A 112 19.87 24.41 -0.97
CA ASN A 112 18.77 24.77 -1.87
C ASN A 112 18.64 23.75 -3.02
N VAL A 113 18.31 22.51 -2.67
CA VAL A 113 18.08 21.45 -3.66
C VAL A 113 16.62 21.45 -4.10
N SER A 114 16.42 21.71 -5.39
CA SER A 114 15.13 21.63 -6.08
C SER A 114 14.86 20.21 -6.57
N PHE A 115 13.71 19.64 -6.23
CA PHE A 115 13.29 18.35 -6.76
C PHE A 115 12.39 18.53 -8.00
N PRO A 116 12.87 18.19 -9.22
CA PRO A 116 12.06 18.31 -10.42
C PRO A 116 10.97 17.25 -10.44
N PHE A 117 9.71 17.64 -10.69
CA PHE A 117 8.60 16.70 -10.69
C PHE A 117 7.59 16.94 -11.82
N ASN A 118 7.09 15.84 -12.39
CA ASN A 118 5.93 15.81 -13.27
C ASN A 118 5.25 14.44 -13.18
N TRP A 119 3.94 14.41 -12.93
CA TRP A 119 3.18 13.16 -12.84
C TRP A 119 3.26 12.32 -14.12
N ALA A 120 3.39 12.94 -15.29
CA ALA A 120 3.54 12.22 -16.56
C ALA A 120 4.86 11.44 -16.68
N ASP A 121 5.90 11.85 -15.94
CA ASP A 121 7.19 11.15 -15.91
C ASP A 121 7.23 10.08 -14.80
N TRP A 122 6.45 10.28 -13.74
CA TRP A 122 6.46 9.47 -12.52
C TRP A 122 5.37 8.40 -12.46
N VAL A 123 4.32 8.50 -13.27
CA VAL A 123 3.24 7.50 -13.39
C VAL A 123 3.08 7.10 -14.85
N ASP A 124 2.79 5.83 -15.11
CA ASP A 124 2.54 5.34 -16.47
C ASP A 124 1.25 5.93 -17.07
N LEU A 125 1.41 6.97 -17.88
CA LEU A 125 0.35 7.60 -18.66
C LEU A 125 0.32 7.14 -20.12
N THR A 126 1.12 6.14 -20.52
CA THR A 126 1.22 5.67 -21.92
C THR A 126 -0.10 5.15 -22.48
N TYR A 127 -1.04 4.76 -21.62
CA TYR A 127 -2.43 4.46 -21.99
C TYR A 127 -3.11 5.59 -22.79
N LEU A 128 -2.71 6.85 -22.56
CA LEU A 128 -3.22 8.01 -23.28
C LEU A 128 -2.70 8.10 -24.73
N ASN A 129 -1.64 7.37 -25.09
CA ASN A 129 -1.11 7.34 -26.47
C ASN A 129 -2.15 6.88 -27.47
N HIS A 130 -3.08 6.01 -27.05
CA HIS A 130 -4.23 5.61 -27.84
C HIS A 130 -5.12 6.79 -28.28
N GLN A 131 -5.11 7.90 -27.55
CA GLN A 131 -5.83 9.13 -27.92
C GLN A 131 -4.89 10.18 -28.53
N ILE A 132 -3.66 10.29 -28.02
CA ILE A 132 -2.68 11.28 -28.48
C ILE A 132 -2.29 11.02 -29.95
N SER A 133 -2.12 9.76 -30.34
CA SER A 133 -1.74 9.36 -31.70
C SER A 133 -2.84 9.55 -32.76
N LYS A 134 -4.10 9.77 -32.35
CA LYS A 134 -5.24 9.91 -33.27
C LYS A 134 -5.33 11.34 -33.84
N PRO A 135 -5.83 11.53 -35.07
CA PRO A 135 -6.25 12.83 -35.56
C PRO A 135 -7.27 13.50 -34.62
N VAL A 136 -7.25 14.83 -34.49
CA VAL A 136 -8.11 15.58 -33.55
C VAL A 136 -9.60 15.22 -33.67
N ASN A 137 -10.08 15.00 -34.90
CA ASN A 137 -11.48 14.63 -35.19
C ASN A 137 -11.84 13.17 -34.84
N GLU A 138 -10.86 12.34 -34.49
CA GLU A 138 -11.01 10.93 -34.09
C GLU A 138 -10.74 10.70 -32.59
N LYS A 139 -10.39 11.75 -31.84
CA LYS A 139 -10.20 11.69 -30.39
C LYS A 139 -11.55 11.71 -29.68
N ILE A 140 -11.68 10.91 -28.63
CA ILE A 140 -12.88 10.86 -27.79
C ILE A 140 -13.10 12.22 -27.12
N LYS A 141 -14.32 12.75 -27.22
CA LYS A 141 -14.76 14.00 -26.59
C LYS A 141 -15.67 13.74 -25.41
N CYS A 142 -15.93 14.76 -24.60
CA CYS A 142 -16.84 14.64 -23.46
C CYS A 142 -18.25 14.20 -23.85
N SER A 143 -18.78 14.69 -24.98
CA SER A 143 -20.09 14.30 -25.50
C SER A 143 -20.17 12.81 -25.84
N ASP A 144 -19.06 12.22 -26.29
CA ASP A 144 -19.00 10.82 -26.72
C ASP A 144 -19.04 9.87 -25.52
N LEU A 145 -18.64 10.34 -24.33
CA LEU A 145 -18.65 9.55 -23.10
C LEU A 145 -20.04 9.40 -22.48
N ILE A 146 -20.97 10.30 -22.78
CA ILE A 146 -22.27 10.40 -22.10
C ILE A 146 -23.07 9.09 -22.21
N GLU A 147 -23.10 8.45 -23.39
CA GLU A 147 -23.83 7.18 -23.56
C GLU A 147 -23.13 5.98 -22.88
N HIS A 148 -21.89 6.15 -22.45
CA HIS A 148 -21.09 5.11 -21.80
C HIS A 148 -20.95 5.31 -20.28
N ILE A 149 -21.52 6.39 -19.74
CA ILE A 149 -21.58 6.67 -18.30
C ILE A 149 -22.96 6.27 -17.77
N HIS A 150 -22.99 5.52 -16.67
CA HIS A 150 -24.23 5.25 -15.96
C HIS A 150 -24.55 6.39 -14.99
N PHE A 151 -25.51 7.24 -15.39
CA PHE A 151 -26.07 8.31 -14.57
C PHE A 151 -27.17 7.78 -13.64
N ASN A 152 -27.27 8.38 -12.44
CA ASN A 152 -28.23 7.94 -11.42
C ASN A 152 -29.68 8.29 -11.81
N THR A 153 -29.87 9.43 -12.49
CA THR A 153 -31.18 9.90 -12.94
C THR A 153 -31.14 10.42 -14.39
N PRO A 154 -32.29 10.48 -15.10
CA PRO A 154 -32.36 11.15 -16.40
C PRO A 154 -31.98 12.64 -16.35
N ASP A 155 -32.23 13.32 -15.22
CA ASP A 155 -31.85 14.72 -15.00
C ASP A 155 -30.33 14.89 -14.92
N ASP A 156 -29.63 13.98 -14.23
CA ASP A 156 -28.16 13.98 -14.21
C ASP A 156 -27.56 13.84 -15.62
N LYS A 157 -28.16 12.99 -16.45
CA LYS A 157 -27.78 12.84 -17.85
C LYS A 157 -28.05 14.12 -18.64
N ALA A 158 -29.24 14.72 -18.48
CA ALA A 158 -29.59 15.96 -19.16
C ALA A 158 -28.66 17.13 -18.78
N LYS A 159 -28.31 17.25 -17.50
CA LYS A 159 -27.31 18.23 -17.01
C LYS A 159 -25.93 17.98 -17.62
N SER A 160 -25.51 16.72 -17.70
CA SER A 160 -24.22 16.35 -18.31
C SER A 160 -24.16 16.63 -19.82
N ILE A 161 -25.30 16.56 -20.52
CA ILE A 161 -25.41 16.95 -21.93
C ILE A 161 -25.33 18.47 -22.08
N ALA A 162 -26.02 19.21 -21.21
CA ALA A 162 -26.04 20.67 -21.24
C ALA A 162 -24.69 21.28 -20.85
N ASP A 163 -24.01 20.68 -19.86
CA ASP A 163 -22.70 21.09 -19.38
C ASP A 163 -21.88 19.86 -18.96
N PRO A 164 -20.92 19.41 -19.78
CA PRO A 164 -20.06 18.28 -19.45
C PRO A 164 -19.20 18.47 -18.20
N MET A 165 -19.00 19.72 -17.75
CA MET A 165 -18.37 19.97 -16.46
C MET A 165 -19.20 19.42 -15.31
N PHE A 166 -20.51 19.19 -15.45
CA PHE A 166 -21.30 18.56 -14.40
C PHE A 166 -20.75 17.18 -13.97
N PHE A 167 -20.09 16.45 -14.88
CA PHE A 167 -19.34 15.23 -14.56
C PHE A 167 -17.81 15.40 -14.66
N GLY A 168 -17.34 16.65 -14.64
CA GLY A 168 -15.93 17.05 -14.56
C GLY A 168 -15.14 16.91 -15.86
N CYS A 169 -15.81 16.85 -17.02
CA CYS A 169 -15.15 16.70 -18.31
C CYS A 169 -15.13 18.00 -19.09
N LYS A 170 -13.98 18.32 -19.70
CA LYS A 170 -13.84 19.42 -20.65
C LYS A 170 -13.11 18.96 -21.90
N ASN A 171 -13.59 19.33 -23.09
CA ASN A 171 -12.87 18.99 -24.33
C ASN A 171 -11.56 19.78 -24.38
N THR A 172 -10.54 19.19 -24.96
CA THR A 172 -9.21 19.79 -25.08
C THR A 172 -9.22 21.09 -25.87
N GLN A 173 -10.05 21.18 -26.91
CA GLN A 173 -10.18 22.38 -27.75
C GLN A 173 -11.01 23.50 -27.09
N ASP A 174 -11.68 23.21 -25.96
CA ASP A 174 -12.46 24.19 -25.19
C ASP A 174 -11.63 24.78 -24.03
N LEU A 175 -10.36 24.37 -23.87
CA LEU A 175 -9.46 24.89 -22.84
C LEU A 175 -9.15 26.37 -23.09
N THR A 176 -9.16 27.15 -22.01
CA THR A 176 -8.74 28.55 -22.02
C THR A 176 -7.21 28.64 -22.00
N GLU A 177 -6.66 29.76 -22.46
CA GLU A 177 -5.21 30.03 -22.41
C GLU A 177 -4.63 29.86 -20.99
N LYS A 178 -5.36 30.35 -19.98
CA LYS A 178 -4.98 30.20 -18.57
C LYS A 178 -4.93 28.73 -18.13
N GLU A 179 -5.92 27.93 -18.52
CA GLU A 179 -5.90 26.49 -18.19
C GLU A 179 -4.75 25.77 -18.88
N MET A 180 -4.46 26.10 -20.14
CA MET A 180 -3.31 25.55 -20.85
C MET A 180 -2.00 25.89 -20.17
N GLU A 181 -1.83 27.15 -19.72
CA GLU A 181 -0.66 27.60 -18.97
C GLU A 181 -0.51 26.86 -17.64
N GLU A 182 -1.58 26.78 -16.82
CA GLU A 182 -1.56 26.05 -15.54
C GLU A 182 -1.22 24.57 -15.71
N MET A 183 -1.74 23.95 -16.77
CA MET A 183 -1.51 22.55 -17.10
C MET A 183 -0.13 22.32 -17.75
N GLY A 184 0.54 23.36 -18.25
CA GLY A 184 1.81 23.24 -18.97
C GLY A 184 1.66 22.65 -20.38
N LEU A 185 0.53 22.89 -21.04
CA LEU A 185 0.22 22.37 -22.37
C LEU A 185 0.60 23.37 -23.45
N THR A 186 1.42 22.94 -24.42
CA THR A 186 1.89 23.79 -25.52
C THR A 186 1.32 23.41 -26.88
N ASN A 187 0.87 22.17 -27.06
CA ASN A 187 0.29 21.69 -28.32
C ASN A 187 -0.93 20.82 -28.04
N LEU A 188 -2.13 21.39 -28.25
CA LEU A 188 -3.41 20.71 -28.02
C LEU A 188 -3.64 19.52 -28.98
N ASP A 189 -3.06 19.57 -30.18
CA ASP A 189 -3.17 18.47 -31.16
C ASP A 189 -2.40 17.24 -30.70
N ARG A 190 -1.50 17.37 -29.73
CA ARG A 190 -0.76 16.28 -29.08
C ARG A 190 -1.34 15.86 -27.73
N MET A 191 -2.56 16.28 -27.42
CA MET A 191 -3.24 15.91 -26.17
C MET A 191 -4.43 14.97 -26.43
N PRO A 192 -4.92 14.24 -25.41
CA PRO A 192 -6.18 13.51 -25.51
C PRO A 192 -7.34 14.43 -25.94
N GLY A 193 -8.47 13.87 -26.38
CA GLY A 193 -9.61 14.69 -26.84
C GLY A 193 -10.35 15.44 -25.72
N PHE A 194 -10.14 15.04 -24.47
CA PHE A 194 -10.71 15.68 -23.29
C PHE A 194 -9.76 15.58 -22.08
N PHE A 195 -10.04 16.41 -21.07
CA PHE A 195 -9.44 16.34 -19.75
C PHE A 195 -10.50 16.21 -18.66
N GLN A 196 -10.23 15.37 -17.67
CA GLN A 196 -11.00 15.31 -16.43
C GLN A 196 -10.45 16.34 -15.43
N PHE A 197 -11.32 17.15 -14.83
CA PHE A 197 -10.97 18.22 -13.90
C PHE A 197 -11.17 17.85 -12.43
N TYR A 198 -12.13 16.98 -12.13
CA TYR A 198 -12.41 16.48 -10.78
C TYR A 198 -13.14 15.13 -10.85
N HIS A 199 -13.20 14.41 -9.73
CA HIS A 199 -13.89 13.14 -9.65
C HIS A 199 -15.40 13.25 -9.99
N THR A 200 -15.95 12.24 -10.65
CA THR A 200 -17.40 12.07 -10.86
C THR A 200 -17.93 10.82 -10.19
N VAL A 201 -19.07 10.96 -9.51
CA VAL A 201 -19.80 9.86 -8.84
C VAL A 201 -20.53 8.93 -9.81
N PHE A 202 -20.70 9.32 -11.06
CA PHE A 202 -21.34 8.50 -12.09
C PHE A 202 -20.42 7.36 -12.51
N LYS A 203 -21.00 6.24 -12.94
CA LYS A 203 -20.26 4.97 -13.06
C LYS A 203 -19.98 4.62 -14.53
N PRO A 204 -18.78 4.91 -15.07
CA PRO A 204 -18.36 4.44 -16.40
C PRO A 204 -17.87 2.98 -16.36
N SER A 205 -17.39 2.48 -17.50
CA SER A 205 -16.53 1.28 -17.52
C SER A 205 -15.17 1.57 -16.87
N GLU A 206 -14.44 0.53 -16.49
CA GLU A 206 -13.08 0.65 -15.94
C GLU A 206 -12.13 1.38 -16.91
N PHE A 207 -12.25 1.11 -18.22
CA PHE A 207 -11.39 1.70 -19.26
C PHE A 207 -11.61 3.21 -19.41
N ILE A 208 -12.87 3.66 -19.36
CA ILE A 208 -13.18 5.09 -19.38
C ILE A 208 -12.73 5.74 -18.06
N ARG A 209 -12.92 5.08 -16.91
CA ARG A 209 -12.41 5.63 -15.64
C ARG A 209 -10.89 5.81 -15.68
N MET A 210 -10.15 4.86 -16.25
CA MET A 210 -8.71 4.99 -16.44
C MET A 210 -8.35 6.20 -17.32
N LEU A 211 -9.07 6.46 -18.42
CA LEU A 211 -8.87 7.68 -19.21
C LEU A 211 -9.09 8.94 -18.35
N GLN A 212 -10.16 8.97 -17.55
CA GLN A 212 -10.46 10.10 -16.67
C GLN A 212 -9.36 10.32 -15.63
N GLY A 213 -8.90 9.28 -14.94
CA GLY A 213 -7.82 9.38 -13.95
C GLY A 213 -6.50 9.84 -14.59
N LYS A 214 -6.10 9.22 -15.71
CA LYS A 214 -4.83 9.54 -16.38
C LYS A 214 -4.82 10.93 -17.02
N THR A 215 -5.93 11.38 -17.61
CA THR A 215 -6.03 12.78 -18.11
C THR A 215 -5.99 13.79 -16.97
N TYR A 216 -6.57 13.48 -15.81
CA TYR A 216 -6.42 14.30 -14.60
C TYR A 216 -4.97 14.36 -14.13
N LEU A 217 -4.26 13.22 -14.05
CA LEU A 217 -2.83 13.17 -13.70
C LEU A 217 -1.94 13.96 -14.67
N LEU A 218 -2.24 13.92 -15.97
CA LEU A 218 -1.52 14.68 -16.99
C LEU A 218 -1.68 16.21 -16.84
N SER A 219 -2.72 16.69 -16.14
CA SER A 219 -3.13 18.10 -16.21
C SER A 219 -3.35 18.76 -14.84
N LYS A 220 -4.34 18.29 -14.08
CA LYS A 220 -4.89 18.98 -12.89
C LYS A 220 -4.39 18.44 -11.56
N MET A 221 -3.74 17.28 -11.55
CA MET A 221 -3.18 16.73 -10.32
C MET A 221 -2.13 17.70 -9.74
N PRO A 222 -2.28 18.18 -8.49
CA PRO A 222 -1.27 18.97 -7.80
C PRO A 222 0.05 18.22 -7.68
N LEU A 223 1.17 18.94 -7.65
CA LEU A 223 2.45 18.33 -7.35
C LEU A 223 2.44 17.80 -5.90
N PRO A 224 3.11 16.66 -5.63
CA PRO A 224 3.44 16.32 -4.24
C PRO A 224 4.24 17.46 -3.63
N HIS A 225 4.14 17.66 -2.32
CA HIS A 225 4.98 18.65 -1.63
C HIS A 225 6.41 18.17 -1.43
N GLN A 226 6.60 16.85 -1.31
CA GLN A 226 7.91 16.26 -1.09
C GLN A 226 7.98 14.82 -1.63
N VAL A 227 9.21 14.37 -1.89
CA VAL A 227 9.52 13.00 -2.29
C VAL A 227 10.52 12.41 -1.30
N ILE A 228 10.26 11.18 -0.85
CA ILE A 228 11.12 10.41 0.05
C ILE A 228 11.55 9.13 -0.66
N PHE A 229 12.85 8.88 -0.77
CA PHE A 229 13.38 7.58 -1.18
C PHE A 229 13.75 6.79 0.07
N LEU A 230 13.08 5.65 0.26
CA LEU A 230 13.42 4.73 1.33
C LEU A 230 14.80 4.11 1.11
N ASN A 231 15.58 3.96 2.18
CA ASN A 231 16.94 3.39 2.14
C ASN A 231 17.18 2.37 3.25
N ASP A 232 17.15 1.07 2.97
CA ASP A 232 17.26 0.04 4.00
C ASP A 232 18.59 0.06 4.77
N ALA A 233 19.63 0.69 4.23
CA ALA A 233 20.99 0.72 4.77
C ALA A 233 21.40 2.07 5.42
N GLY A 234 20.47 3.01 5.61
CA GLY A 234 20.80 4.33 6.15
C GLY A 234 19.59 5.23 6.34
N ASP A 235 19.85 6.54 6.43
CA ASP A 235 18.80 7.55 6.40
C ASP A 235 18.10 7.60 5.04
N ASP A 236 16.82 7.94 5.05
CA ASP A 236 16.04 8.18 3.82
C ASP A 236 16.49 9.48 3.15
N LEU A 237 16.40 9.52 1.82
CA LEU A 237 16.62 10.75 1.07
C LEU A 237 15.30 11.50 0.93
N THR A 238 15.21 12.70 1.51
CA THR A 238 13.99 13.53 1.48
C THR A 238 14.24 14.83 0.74
N PHE A 239 13.37 15.16 -0.21
CA PHE A 239 13.48 16.37 -1.02
C PHE A 239 12.14 17.10 -1.13
N GLN A 240 12.17 18.43 -1.07
CA GLN A 240 11.00 19.27 -1.32
C GLN A 240 10.81 19.47 -2.82
N VAL A 241 9.55 19.45 -3.26
CA VAL A 241 9.18 19.68 -4.66
C VAL A 241 8.76 21.14 -4.80
N ASP A 242 9.47 21.86 -5.66
CA ASP A 242 9.36 23.31 -5.80
C ASP A 242 8.94 23.75 -7.22
N GLY A 243 8.94 22.85 -8.20
CA GLY A 243 8.55 23.19 -9.56
C GLY A 243 8.25 22.02 -10.49
N LYS A 244 7.59 22.35 -11.61
CA LYS A 244 7.42 21.44 -12.74
C LYS A 244 8.71 21.42 -13.56
N THR A 245 9.17 20.25 -13.97
CA THR A 245 10.28 20.06 -14.92
C THR A 245 9.99 18.83 -15.76
N THR A 246 10.56 18.74 -16.95
CA THR A 246 10.33 17.61 -17.85
C THR A 246 11.49 16.62 -17.83
N ALA A 247 11.21 15.33 -17.87
CA ALA A 247 12.24 14.29 -18.02
C ALA A 247 13.11 14.48 -19.27
N ARG A 248 12.58 15.14 -20.32
CA ARG A 248 13.34 15.54 -21.51
C ARG A 248 14.51 16.47 -21.20
N GLU A 249 14.31 17.48 -20.36
CA GLU A 249 15.37 18.41 -19.95
C GLU A 249 16.37 17.74 -19.01
N LEU A 250 15.88 16.87 -18.11
CA LEU A 250 16.73 16.08 -17.22
C LEU A 250 17.62 15.11 -18.00
N LEU A 251 17.11 14.45 -19.05
CA LEU A 251 17.91 13.56 -19.90
C LEU A 251 19.01 14.31 -20.65
N LYS A 252 18.71 15.49 -21.20
CA LYS A 252 19.73 16.33 -21.85
C LYS A 252 20.84 16.69 -20.87
N THR A 253 20.46 17.07 -19.65
CA THR A 253 21.40 17.38 -18.59
C THR A 253 22.22 16.15 -18.16
N TYR A 254 21.59 14.98 -18.02
CA TYR A 254 22.26 13.72 -17.73
C TYR A 254 23.35 13.40 -18.76
N ILE A 255 23.03 13.55 -20.06
CA ILE A 255 23.97 13.31 -21.15
C ILE A 255 25.18 14.24 -21.03
N THR A 256 24.95 15.53 -20.77
CA THR A 256 26.03 16.53 -20.60
C THR A 256 26.87 16.26 -19.34
N ASN A 257 26.23 16.01 -18.19
CA ASN A 257 26.91 15.72 -16.92
C ASN A 257 27.85 14.51 -17.03
N ASN A 258 27.47 13.52 -17.85
CA ASN A 258 28.23 12.29 -18.04
C ASN A 258 29.09 12.28 -19.31
N SER A 259 29.19 13.39 -20.06
CA SER A 259 29.96 13.50 -21.31
C SER A 259 29.60 12.44 -22.37
N LEU A 260 28.30 12.20 -22.56
CA LEU A 260 27.73 11.16 -23.43
C LEU A 260 27.22 11.69 -24.78
N GLU A 261 27.57 12.92 -25.18
CA GLU A 261 26.99 13.58 -26.37
C GLU A 261 27.32 12.87 -27.69
N LYS A 262 28.37 12.06 -27.72
CA LYS A 262 28.76 11.26 -28.89
C LYS A 262 28.03 9.92 -28.98
N ASN A 263 27.35 9.51 -27.92
CA ASN A 263 26.65 8.24 -27.86
C ASN A 263 25.28 8.38 -28.53
N LYS A 264 24.83 7.33 -29.22
CA LYS A 264 23.44 7.24 -29.71
C LYS A 264 22.54 6.47 -28.75
N ILE A 265 23.15 5.64 -27.91
CA ILE A 265 22.50 4.75 -26.96
C ILE A 265 23.29 4.86 -25.65
N ILE A 266 22.56 4.94 -24.55
CA ILE A 266 23.11 5.03 -23.20
C ILE A 266 22.44 3.99 -22.31
N THR A 267 23.16 3.57 -21.27
CA THR A 267 22.64 2.69 -20.22
C THR A 267 22.55 3.47 -18.93
N LEU A 268 21.36 3.47 -18.34
CA LEU A 268 21.05 4.12 -17.07
C LEU A 268 20.90 3.05 -15.98
N ASP A 269 21.31 3.36 -14.76
CA ASP A 269 21.14 2.49 -13.60
C ASP A 269 20.74 3.32 -12.37
N PRO A 270 19.45 3.35 -11.99
CA PRO A 270 18.98 4.16 -10.88
C PRO A 270 19.54 3.70 -9.53
N ILE A 271 19.88 2.42 -9.36
CA ILE A 271 20.52 1.94 -8.11
C ILE A 271 21.91 2.54 -7.98
N LYS A 272 22.67 2.59 -9.09
CA LYS A 272 23.99 3.21 -9.11
C LYS A 272 23.94 4.71 -8.81
N GLU A 273 22.98 5.43 -9.39
CA GLU A 273 22.80 6.87 -9.10
C GLU A 273 22.35 7.09 -7.65
N PHE A 274 21.48 6.23 -7.12
CA PHE A 274 21.04 6.26 -5.72
C PHE A 274 22.21 6.06 -4.76
N GLN A 275 23.05 5.04 -5.00
CA GLN A 275 24.22 4.79 -4.16
C GLN A 275 25.21 5.96 -4.18
N GLN A 276 25.44 6.58 -5.34
CA GLN A 276 26.29 7.77 -5.43
C GLN A 276 25.77 8.93 -4.58
N LEU A 277 24.45 9.10 -4.54
CA LEU A 277 23.80 10.13 -3.76
C LEU A 277 23.86 9.84 -2.25
N LEU A 278 23.64 8.58 -1.85
CA LEU A 278 23.85 8.13 -0.47
C LEU A 278 25.29 8.34 -0.01
N ASP A 279 26.27 7.98 -0.84
CA ASP A 279 27.70 8.18 -0.57
C ASP A 279 28.04 9.67 -0.43
N LEU A 280 27.45 10.54 -1.26
CA LEU A 280 27.66 11.99 -1.23
C LEU A 280 27.15 12.61 0.08
N GLN A 281 25.99 12.18 0.55
CA GLN A 281 25.39 12.67 1.79
C GLN A 281 25.98 11.99 3.04
N GLY A 282 26.86 11.01 2.88
CA GLY A 282 27.43 10.26 4.00
C GLY A 282 26.42 9.32 4.66
N ALA A 283 25.35 8.94 3.95
CA ALA A 283 24.27 8.09 4.46
C ALA A 283 24.64 6.59 4.59
N ASN A 284 25.94 6.25 4.58
CA ASN A 284 26.42 4.88 4.77
C ASN A 284 26.61 4.57 6.27
N THR A 285 25.71 3.79 6.85
CA THR A 285 25.90 3.22 8.20
C THR A 285 25.45 1.76 8.23
N TYR A 286 26.41 0.87 8.50
CA TYR A 286 26.26 -0.60 8.61
C TYR A 286 25.46 -1.07 9.85
N GLU A 287 24.43 -0.32 10.25
CA GLU A 287 23.53 -0.71 11.34
C GLU A 287 22.25 -1.29 10.74
N ASN A 288 21.76 -2.40 11.31
CA ASN A 288 20.41 -2.88 11.00
C ASN A 288 19.41 -1.84 11.56
N LEU A 289 18.84 -0.99 10.69
CA LEU A 289 18.07 0.18 11.12
C LEU A 289 16.61 -0.10 11.50
N TYR A 290 16.07 -1.26 11.11
CA TYR A 290 14.70 -1.63 11.47
C TYR A 290 14.69 -2.41 12.78
N ASP A 291 14.81 -1.69 13.89
CA ASP A 291 14.70 -2.22 15.25
C ASP A 291 13.39 -1.75 15.89
N ALA A 292 12.35 -2.57 15.71
CA ALA A 292 11.03 -2.27 16.27
C ALA A 292 10.93 -2.80 17.70
N ASP A 293 10.42 -1.97 18.62
CA ASP A 293 10.16 -2.39 19.99
C ASP A 293 9.24 -3.61 20.05
N LYS A 294 9.62 -4.62 20.82
CA LYS A 294 8.82 -5.85 20.98
C LYS A 294 7.45 -5.58 21.61
N ILE A 295 7.44 -4.71 22.63
CA ILE A 295 6.25 -4.27 23.36
C ILE A 295 6.26 -2.75 23.37
N TYR A 296 5.23 -2.15 22.78
CA TYR A 296 5.12 -0.70 22.67
C TYR A 296 4.09 -0.16 23.66
N HIS A 297 4.56 0.46 24.74
CA HIS A 297 3.70 1.14 25.71
C HIS A 297 3.32 2.53 25.22
N MET A 298 2.03 2.72 24.92
CA MET A 298 1.52 4.01 24.45
C MET A 298 1.30 4.96 25.63
N SER A 299 1.17 6.25 25.34
CA SER A 299 0.71 7.25 26.31
C SER A 299 -0.76 7.59 26.08
N ARG A 300 -1.54 7.76 27.16
CA ARG A 300 -2.92 8.29 27.08
C ARG A 300 -2.98 9.66 26.42
N SER A 301 -1.97 10.50 26.66
CA SER A 301 -1.88 11.85 26.07
C SER A 301 -1.82 11.85 24.54
N TRP A 302 -1.46 10.72 23.91
CA TRP A 302 -1.43 10.62 22.45
C TRP A 302 -2.81 10.67 21.80
N PHE A 303 -3.85 10.45 22.58
CA PHE A 303 -5.22 10.48 22.11
C PHE A 303 -5.96 11.76 22.53
N HIS A 304 -5.34 12.59 23.38
CA HIS A 304 -5.89 13.86 23.85
C HIS A 304 -5.79 14.92 22.75
N TYR A 305 -6.86 15.01 21.96
CA TYR A 305 -6.98 15.95 20.86
C TYR A 305 -8.41 16.47 20.77
N GLY A 306 -8.56 17.79 20.68
CA GLY A 306 -9.87 18.43 20.51
C GLY A 306 -9.76 19.87 20.01
N SER A 307 -10.84 20.65 20.20
CA SER A 307 -11.00 22.02 19.68
C SER A 307 -9.89 22.98 20.10
N ASP A 308 -9.35 22.82 21.31
CA ASP A 308 -8.30 23.70 21.84
C ASP A 308 -6.98 23.43 21.12
N ASN A 309 -6.67 22.16 20.81
CA ASN A 309 -5.50 21.82 20.00
C ASN A 309 -5.61 22.45 18.61
N VAL A 310 -6.80 22.42 18.00
CA VAL A 310 -7.05 23.04 16.69
C VAL A 310 -6.83 24.54 16.75
N THR A 311 -7.45 25.23 17.72
CA THR A 311 -7.35 26.69 17.86
C THR A 311 -5.91 27.14 18.11
N ASN A 312 -5.21 26.48 19.04
CA ASN A 312 -3.81 26.80 19.35
C ASN A 312 -2.88 26.59 18.14
N GLN A 313 -3.13 25.56 17.32
CA GLN A 313 -2.31 25.34 16.12
C GLN A 313 -2.60 26.36 15.01
N ILE A 314 -3.85 26.79 14.84
CA ILE A 314 -4.20 27.89 13.92
C ILE A 314 -3.45 29.16 14.31
N GLU A 315 -3.55 29.56 15.59
CA GLU A 315 -2.86 30.75 16.10
C GLU A 315 -1.34 30.67 15.89
N ARG A 316 -0.74 29.52 16.21
CA ARG A 316 0.69 29.29 16.02
C ARG A 316 1.11 29.46 14.56
N LEU A 317 0.43 28.79 13.63
CA LEU A 317 0.82 28.82 12.20
C LEU A 317 0.50 30.16 11.55
N THR A 318 -0.61 30.82 11.93
CA THR A 318 -0.92 32.18 11.42
C THR A 318 0.07 33.23 11.95
N SER A 319 0.75 32.97 13.07
CA SER A 319 1.79 33.88 13.60
C SER A 319 3.15 33.76 12.90
N GLN A 320 3.38 32.72 12.09
CA GLN A 320 4.62 32.54 11.35
C GLN A 320 4.66 33.46 10.11
N GLU A 321 5.82 34.05 9.83
CA GLU A 321 6.01 34.94 8.67
C GLU A 321 5.90 34.19 7.34
N GLU A 322 6.48 32.99 7.28
CA GLU A 322 6.44 32.13 6.11
C GLU A 322 6.05 30.69 6.51
N LEU A 323 5.28 30.05 5.64
CA LEU A 323 4.83 28.66 5.78
C LEU A 323 5.27 27.85 4.58
N THR A 324 5.84 26.67 4.84
CA THR A 324 6.07 25.66 3.81
C THR A 324 4.73 25.22 3.17
N PRO A 325 4.75 24.62 1.96
CA PRO A 325 3.54 24.09 1.33
C PRO A 325 2.77 23.11 2.24
N ILE A 326 3.48 22.24 2.96
CA ILE A 326 2.89 21.27 3.90
C ILE A 326 2.23 21.99 5.08
N GLU A 327 2.91 22.95 5.71
CA GLU A 327 2.34 23.71 6.84
C GLU A 327 1.12 24.53 6.42
N ARG A 328 1.16 25.11 5.22
CA ARG A 328 0.03 25.85 4.65
C ARG A 328 -1.17 24.93 4.41
N GLY A 329 -0.95 23.75 3.82
CA GLY A 329 -1.99 22.74 3.65
C GLY A 329 -2.57 22.27 4.99
N TYR A 330 -1.72 22.09 6.00
CA TYR A 330 -2.15 21.72 7.34
C TYR A 330 -2.96 22.85 8.03
N LEU A 331 -2.54 24.12 7.89
CA LEU A 331 -3.30 25.27 8.38
C LEU A 331 -4.68 25.36 7.69
N THR A 332 -4.74 25.16 6.37
CA THR A 332 -6.00 25.11 5.63
C THR A 332 -6.91 23.99 6.14
N SER A 333 -6.36 22.79 6.39
CA SER A 333 -7.08 21.66 7.00
C SER A 333 -7.72 22.03 8.35
N LEU A 334 -6.95 22.69 9.23
CA LEU A 334 -7.42 23.14 10.54
C LEU A 334 -8.56 24.15 10.44
N ILE A 335 -8.39 25.19 9.60
CA ILE A 335 -9.38 26.26 9.43
C ILE A 335 -10.68 25.69 8.87
N ILE A 336 -10.60 24.90 7.79
CA ILE A 336 -11.79 24.31 7.15
C ILE A 336 -12.49 23.33 8.09
N SER A 337 -11.76 22.51 8.84
CA SER A 337 -12.34 21.61 9.85
C SER A 337 -13.08 22.37 10.93
N LYS A 338 -12.48 23.44 11.45
CA LYS A 338 -13.11 24.30 12.46
C LYS A 338 -14.41 24.91 11.93
N GLU A 339 -14.37 25.53 10.75
CA GLU A 339 -15.57 26.09 10.11
C GLU A 339 -16.67 25.06 9.86
N ALA A 340 -16.31 23.85 9.41
CA ALA A 340 -17.27 22.77 9.17
C ALA A 340 -17.92 22.29 10.48
N SER A 341 -17.15 22.22 11.56
CA SER A 341 -17.62 21.82 12.88
C SER A 341 -18.55 22.87 13.54
N GLU A 342 -18.41 24.16 13.18
CA GLU A 342 -19.23 25.24 13.77
C GLU A 342 -20.58 25.45 13.04
N LYS A 343 -20.68 25.06 11.76
CA LYS A 343 -21.91 25.19 10.94
C LYS A 343 -22.99 24.17 11.33
N LYS A 344 -24.27 24.56 11.18
CA LYS A 344 -25.45 23.68 11.34
C LYS A 344 -26.27 23.62 10.04
N PRO A 345 -26.56 22.43 9.48
CA PRO A 345 -25.99 21.14 9.87
C PRO A 345 -24.47 21.10 9.64
N HIS A 346 -23.76 20.27 10.40
CA HIS A 346 -22.35 20.00 10.13
C HIS A 346 -22.23 19.48 8.69
N ASN A 347 -21.28 20.00 7.94
CA ASN A 347 -21.09 19.63 6.54
C ASN A 347 -19.61 19.46 6.22
N GLU A 348 -19.22 18.21 6.02
CA GLU A 348 -17.89 17.81 5.61
C GLU A 348 -18.01 17.07 4.27
N PRO A 349 -17.64 17.71 3.14
CA PRO A 349 -17.65 17.05 1.84
C PRO A 349 -16.75 15.81 1.80
N MET A 350 -17.10 14.81 1.00
CA MET A 350 -16.26 13.63 0.78
C MET A 350 -14.86 14.05 0.33
N PHE A 351 -13.83 13.59 1.03
CA PHE A 351 -12.45 13.89 0.70
C PHE A 351 -11.87 12.81 -0.24
N PHE A 352 -11.89 11.55 0.18
CA PHE A 352 -11.36 10.44 -0.61
C PHE A 352 -12.37 9.94 -1.64
N ASN A 353 -12.00 10.01 -2.92
CA ASN A 353 -12.83 9.53 -4.02
C ASN A 353 -12.24 8.23 -4.61
N THR A 354 -13.11 7.27 -4.92
CA THR A 354 -12.71 5.93 -5.37
C THR A 354 -12.99 5.72 -6.87
N GLY A 355 -12.40 4.71 -7.49
CA GLY A 355 -12.51 4.42 -8.92
C GLY A 355 -13.94 4.32 -9.47
N THR A 356 -14.93 3.84 -8.70
CA THR A 356 -16.36 3.80 -9.05
C THR A 356 -16.68 3.36 -10.50
N PHE A 357 -16.76 2.04 -10.71
CA PHE A 357 -17.10 1.41 -11.98
C PHE A 357 -18.55 0.90 -12.05
N ARG A 358 -19.02 0.71 -13.28
CA ARG A 358 -20.24 -0.04 -13.55
C ARG A 358 -19.99 -1.54 -13.42
N LYS A 359 -20.76 -2.20 -12.55
CA LYS A 359 -20.83 -3.67 -12.50
C LYS A 359 -21.60 -4.22 -13.70
N THR A 360 -21.10 -5.30 -14.27
CA THR A 360 -21.68 -6.02 -15.42
C THR A 360 -21.62 -7.53 -15.17
N SER A 361 -22.19 -8.34 -16.05
CA SER A 361 -22.03 -9.81 -15.97
C SER A 361 -20.56 -10.27 -16.09
N MET A 362 -19.69 -9.44 -16.67
CA MET A 362 -18.26 -9.70 -16.86
C MET A 362 -17.38 -8.96 -15.84
N ASN A 363 -17.95 -8.06 -15.04
CA ASN A 363 -17.24 -7.28 -14.02
C ASN A 363 -18.07 -7.14 -12.74
N ASN A 364 -17.64 -7.79 -11.66
CA ASN A 364 -18.26 -7.68 -10.35
C ASN A 364 -17.58 -6.68 -9.41
N ASP A 365 -16.45 -6.08 -9.83
CA ASP A 365 -15.72 -5.06 -9.10
C ASP A 365 -16.33 -3.68 -9.42
N ASP A 366 -16.76 -2.95 -8.39
CA ASP A 366 -17.30 -1.59 -8.54
C ASP A 366 -16.24 -0.50 -8.31
N GLY A 367 -14.96 -0.86 -8.16
CA GLY A 367 -13.86 0.09 -8.09
C GLY A 367 -13.75 0.82 -6.76
N GLY A 368 -14.46 0.38 -5.72
CA GLY A 368 -14.44 1.02 -4.39
C GLY A 368 -13.06 0.99 -3.72
N HIS A 369 -12.22 0.01 -4.03
CA HIS A 369 -10.92 -0.19 -3.38
C HIS A 369 -9.73 0.42 -4.12
N TYR A 370 -9.99 1.32 -5.07
CA TYR A 370 -8.93 2.03 -5.80
C TYR A 370 -9.14 3.52 -5.75
N ASP A 371 -8.07 4.30 -5.65
CA ASP A 371 -8.06 5.74 -5.87
C ASP A 371 -8.37 6.03 -7.34
N TRP A 372 -9.29 6.96 -7.59
CA TRP A 372 -9.77 7.24 -8.94
C TRP A 372 -8.71 7.88 -9.85
N ARG A 373 -7.68 8.52 -9.29
CA ARG A 373 -6.61 9.18 -10.05
C ARG A 373 -5.61 8.16 -10.57
N PHE A 374 -5.19 7.26 -9.68
CA PHE A 374 -4.11 6.29 -9.92
C PHE A 374 -4.61 4.92 -10.41
N ILE A 375 -5.91 4.75 -10.59
CA ILE A 375 -6.49 3.50 -11.07
C ILE A 375 -5.82 3.01 -12.36
N ASN A 376 -5.36 1.75 -12.34
CA ASN A 376 -4.74 1.10 -13.48
C ASN A 376 -5.38 -0.27 -13.78
N GLY A 377 -6.70 -0.24 -13.91
CA GLY A 377 -7.56 -1.40 -14.12
C GLY A 377 -8.02 -2.04 -12.82
N ARG A 378 -9.13 -2.79 -12.89
CA ARG A 378 -9.62 -3.57 -11.76
C ARG A 378 -8.69 -4.73 -11.40
N TRP A 379 -9.11 -5.52 -10.41
CA TRP A 379 -8.46 -6.77 -10.07
C TRP A 379 -8.32 -7.68 -11.29
N ARG A 380 -7.08 -7.97 -11.69
CA ARG A 380 -6.74 -8.86 -12.82
C ARG A 380 -6.49 -10.28 -12.36
N ASP A 381 -5.48 -10.46 -11.52
CA ASP A 381 -5.10 -11.77 -11.00
C ASP A 381 -4.68 -11.68 -9.52
N ARG A 382 -4.74 -12.84 -8.85
CA ARG A 382 -4.52 -12.94 -7.40
C ARG A 382 -3.07 -12.73 -6.98
N TYR A 383 -2.11 -13.11 -7.82
CA TYR A 383 -0.68 -13.01 -7.48
C TYR A 383 -0.23 -11.55 -7.56
N ARG A 384 -0.63 -10.85 -8.61
CA ARG A 384 -0.46 -9.39 -8.75
C ARG A 384 -1.00 -8.63 -7.55
N HIS A 385 -2.23 -8.94 -7.14
CA HIS A 385 -2.86 -8.27 -6.00
C HIS A 385 -2.08 -8.52 -4.71
N ALA A 386 -1.62 -9.75 -4.50
CA ALA A 386 -0.80 -10.10 -3.34
C ALA A 386 0.57 -9.38 -3.34
N ILE A 387 1.18 -9.14 -4.51
CA ILE A 387 2.37 -8.28 -4.63
C ILE A 387 2.06 -6.86 -4.15
N LEU A 388 0.99 -6.25 -4.67
CA LEU A 388 0.64 -4.85 -4.39
C LEU A 388 0.39 -4.64 -2.89
N LEU A 389 -0.41 -5.50 -2.25
CA LEU A 389 -0.70 -5.38 -0.82
C LEU A 389 0.54 -5.60 0.06
N GLU A 390 1.38 -6.59 -0.26
CA GLU A 390 2.64 -6.81 0.46
C GLU A 390 3.55 -5.58 0.38
N ARG A 391 3.67 -4.99 -0.82
CA ARG A 391 4.56 -3.85 -1.07
C ARG A 391 4.06 -2.56 -0.42
N LEU A 392 2.74 -2.34 -0.40
CA LEU A 392 2.10 -1.29 0.38
C LEU A 392 2.40 -1.43 1.88
N LEU A 393 2.13 -2.61 2.46
CA LEU A 393 2.37 -2.88 3.88
C LEU A 393 3.85 -2.72 4.25
N ARG A 394 4.74 -3.27 3.42
CA ARG A 394 6.19 -3.21 3.63
C ARG A 394 6.69 -1.77 3.62
N SER A 395 6.30 -0.99 2.62
CA SER A 395 6.73 0.39 2.50
C SER A 395 6.16 1.26 3.61
N TRP A 396 4.91 1.00 4.02
CA TRP A 396 4.31 1.65 5.19
C TRP A 396 5.08 1.35 6.48
N PHE A 397 5.41 0.08 6.75
CA PHE A 397 6.21 -0.30 7.92
C PHE A 397 7.56 0.42 7.94
N LYS A 398 8.29 0.37 6.82
CA LYS A 398 9.61 1.01 6.69
C LYS A 398 9.54 2.52 6.95
N PHE A 399 8.55 3.18 6.33
CA PHE A 399 8.29 4.60 6.53
C PHE A 399 7.97 4.92 8.00
N CYS A 400 7.09 4.13 8.64
CA CYS A 400 6.70 4.33 10.02
C CYS A 400 7.88 4.21 10.98
N GLN A 401 8.71 3.16 10.84
CA GLN A 401 9.87 2.93 11.69
C GLN A 401 10.85 4.12 11.63
N LYS A 402 11.19 4.57 10.43
CA LYS A 402 12.14 5.67 10.23
C LYS A 402 11.64 7.02 10.72
N ASN A 403 10.34 7.22 10.71
CA ASN A 403 9.72 8.49 11.08
C ASN A 403 9.12 8.48 12.50
N GLY A 404 9.34 7.41 13.28
CA GLY A 404 8.82 7.27 14.64
C GLY A 404 7.28 7.32 14.71
N ILE A 405 6.60 6.83 13.67
CA ILE A 405 5.14 6.77 13.59
C ILE A 405 4.69 5.40 14.06
N VAL A 406 3.89 5.37 15.12
CA VAL A 406 3.34 4.12 15.67
C VAL A 406 1.94 3.89 15.14
N SER A 407 1.73 2.71 14.54
CA SER A 407 0.43 2.26 14.02
C SER A 407 0.29 0.76 14.23
N TRP A 408 -0.94 0.25 14.21
CA TRP A 408 -1.26 -1.18 14.40
C TRP A 408 -2.38 -1.61 13.45
N ILE A 409 -2.40 -2.90 13.09
CA ILE A 409 -3.48 -3.45 12.25
C ILE A 409 -4.76 -3.58 13.08
N ASN A 410 -5.90 -3.35 12.43
CA ASN A 410 -7.22 -3.52 13.05
C ASN A 410 -8.23 -4.09 12.03
N PHE A 411 -9.48 -4.31 12.43
CA PHE A 411 -10.59 -4.70 11.55
C PHE A 411 -10.29 -5.92 10.66
N GLY A 412 -10.44 -5.81 9.33
CA GLY A 412 -10.25 -6.92 8.40
C GLY A 412 -8.82 -7.44 8.41
N SER A 413 -7.84 -6.53 8.53
CA SER A 413 -6.42 -6.89 8.61
C SER A 413 -6.09 -7.68 9.88
N LEU A 414 -6.64 -7.30 11.03
CA LEU A 414 -6.46 -8.06 12.28
C LEU A 414 -7.13 -9.43 12.22
N LEU A 415 -8.26 -9.53 11.53
CA LEU A 415 -8.96 -10.80 11.32
C LEU A 415 -8.16 -11.76 10.42
N GLY A 416 -7.49 -11.25 9.38
CA GLY A 416 -6.55 -12.03 8.55
C GLY A 416 -5.33 -12.48 9.36
N TRP A 417 -4.75 -11.55 10.12
CA TRP A 417 -3.67 -11.85 11.06
C TRP A 417 -4.06 -12.97 12.03
N TYR A 418 -5.23 -12.90 12.68
CA TYR A 418 -5.66 -13.95 13.63
C TYR A 418 -5.79 -15.34 12.98
N ARG A 419 -6.08 -15.44 11.68
CA ARG A 419 -6.21 -16.75 11.03
C ARG A 419 -4.85 -17.41 10.81
N ASN A 420 -3.89 -16.69 10.23
CA ASN A 420 -2.61 -17.26 9.81
C ASN A 420 -1.47 -16.24 9.66
N GLY A 421 -1.58 -15.06 10.26
CA GLY A 421 -0.57 -14.00 10.18
C GLY A 421 -0.42 -13.41 8.78
N ALA A 422 -1.46 -13.48 7.93
CA ALA A 422 -1.40 -13.05 6.53
C ALA A 422 -2.68 -12.31 6.11
N ILE A 423 -2.58 -11.56 5.02
CA ILE A 423 -3.73 -10.90 4.41
C ILE A 423 -4.63 -11.96 3.77
N TYR A 424 -5.95 -11.79 3.83
CA TYR A 424 -6.85 -12.67 3.10
C TYR A 424 -6.57 -12.56 1.59
N PRO A 425 -6.42 -13.67 0.85
CA PRO A 425 -6.13 -13.61 -0.60
C PRO A 425 -7.26 -13.02 -1.47
N PHE A 426 -8.37 -12.64 -0.85
CA PHE A 426 -9.54 -11.99 -1.44
C PHE A 426 -9.83 -10.62 -0.83
N ASP A 427 -8.99 -10.15 0.11
CA ASP A 427 -9.07 -8.79 0.63
C ASP A 427 -8.57 -7.80 -0.41
N LEU A 428 -9.20 -6.63 -0.46
CA LEU A 428 -8.94 -5.62 -1.48
C LEU A 428 -8.22 -4.38 -0.94
N ASP A 429 -8.24 -4.20 0.37
CA ASP A 429 -7.64 -3.09 1.10
C ASP A 429 -7.03 -3.59 2.41
N MET A 430 -6.48 -2.64 3.18
CA MET A 430 -5.87 -2.89 4.47
C MET A 430 -6.28 -1.81 5.45
N ASP A 431 -6.57 -2.22 6.67
CA ASP A 431 -7.06 -1.36 7.74
C ASP A 431 -5.98 -1.18 8.81
N ILE A 432 -5.48 0.04 8.94
CA ILE A 432 -4.47 0.39 9.93
C ILE A 432 -4.98 1.53 10.80
N GLN A 433 -4.66 1.47 12.08
CA GLN A 433 -5.08 2.45 13.07
C GLN A 433 -3.88 3.05 13.80
N MET A 434 -4.02 4.30 14.24
CA MET A 434 -3.03 5.00 15.05
C MET A 434 -3.68 5.95 16.06
N SER A 435 -2.89 6.54 16.95
CA SER A 435 -3.35 7.63 17.80
C SER A 435 -3.46 8.94 17.02
N MET A 436 -4.32 9.86 17.47
CA MET A 436 -4.43 11.19 16.85
C MET A 436 -3.10 11.96 16.90
N TYR A 437 -2.28 11.77 17.93
CA TYR A 437 -0.92 12.33 17.97
C TYR A 437 -0.11 11.96 16.72
N HIS A 438 -0.03 10.67 16.37
CA HIS A 438 0.70 10.23 15.17
C HIS A 438 0.02 10.65 13.88
N MET A 439 -1.32 10.68 13.82
CA MET A 439 -2.05 11.20 12.66
C MET A 439 -1.77 12.68 12.40
N THR A 440 -1.67 13.50 13.46
CA THR A 440 -1.29 14.92 13.28
C THR A 440 0.17 15.09 12.88
N ILE A 441 1.08 14.19 13.28
CA ILE A 441 2.45 14.17 12.75
C ILE A 441 2.42 13.89 11.25
N LEU A 442 1.64 12.89 10.82
CA LEU A 442 1.44 12.57 9.40
C LEU A 442 0.93 13.79 8.62
N GLY A 443 -0.12 14.45 9.12
CA GLY A 443 -0.69 15.65 8.51
C GLY A 443 0.27 16.84 8.45
N LYS A 444 1.06 17.07 9.52
CA LYS A 444 1.97 18.23 9.63
C LYS A 444 3.27 18.09 8.86
N LYS A 445 3.74 16.86 8.65
CA LYS A 445 5.08 16.60 8.08
C LYS A 445 5.05 15.86 6.75
N PHE A 446 3.98 15.12 6.46
CA PHE A 446 3.98 14.13 5.36
C PHE A 446 2.73 14.18 4.47
N ASN A 447 1.81 15.12 4.66
CA ASN A 447 0.67 15.24 3.75
C ASN A 447 1.12 15.63 2.32
N GLN A 448 0.57 14.94 1.31
CA GLN A 448 0.94 15.05 -0.10
C GLN A 448 2.40 14.66 -0.36
N THR A 449 2.87 13.57 0.25
CA THR A 449 4.23 13.05 0.06
C THR A 449 4.23 11.84 -0.85
N LEU A 450 5.15 11.80 -1.82
CA LEU A 450 5.43 10.58 -2.58
C LEU A 450 6.60 9.82 -1.94
N VAL A 451 6.36 8.59 -1.49
CA VAL A 451 7.37 7.69 -0.94
C VAL A 451 7.74 6.67 -2.01
N VAL A 452 9.02 6.57 -2.35
CA VAL A 452 9.57 5.58 -3.27
C VAL A 452 10.14 4.43 -2.44
N GLU A 453 9.80 3.18 -2.77
CA GLU A 453 10.43 2.03 -2.11
C GLU A 453 11.94 2.04 -2.35
N ASP A 454 12.69 1.31 -1.51
CA ASP A 454 14.12 1.14 -1.72
C ASP A 454 14.38 0.59 -3.14
N LEU A 455 15.23 1.31 -3.90
CA LEU A 455 15.52 0.98 -5.28
C LEU A 455 16.24 -0.37 -5.45
N HIS A 456 16.83 -0.90 -4.38
CA HIS A 456 17.37 -2.27 -4.33
C HIS A 456 16.27 -3.34 -4.24
N GLU A 457 15.04 -2.98 -3.89
CA GLU A 457 13.89 -3.88 -3.78
C GLU A 457 12.86 -3.72 -4.92
N GLY A 458 12.80 -2.55 -5.56
CA GLY A 458 11.89 -2.29 -6.66
C GLY A 458 11.77 -0.81 -7.05
N THR A 459 10.63 -0.43 -7.62
CA THR A 459 10.36 0.93 -8.14
C THR A 459 8.95 1.44 -7.78
N GLY A 460 8.33 0.85 -6.77
CA GLY A 460 7.04 1.22 -6.21
C GLY A 460 7.04 2.65 -5.67
N LYS A 461 5.88 3.30 -5.83
CA LYS A 461 5.66 4.71 -5.49
C LYS A 461 4.34 4.81 -4.72
N TYR A 462 4.38 5.40 -3.54
CA TYR A 462 3.26 5.44 -2.60
C TYR A 462 2.97 6.85 -2.15
N PHE A 463 1.77 7.33 -2.41
CA PHE A 463 1.34 8.68 -2.11
C PHE A 463 0.62 8.73 -0.75
N ILE A 464 1.21 9.46 0.20
CA ILE A 464 0.60 9.73 1.51
C ILE A 464 -0.34 10.93 1.36
N GLU A 465 -1.61 10.70 1.64
CA GLU A 465 -2.64 11.73 1.59
C GLU A 465 -3.46 11.73 2.88
N VAL A 466 -3.47 12.88 3.57
CA VAL A 466 -4.19 13.09 4.82
C VAL A 466 -5.42 13.96 4.56
N GLY A 467 -6.58 13.49 5.03
CA GLY A 467 -7.85 14.15 4.81
C GLY A 467 -7.98 15.50 5.52
N THR A 468 -8.70 16.43 4.89
CA THR A 468 -8.97 17.77 5.46
C THR A 468 -9.61 17.72 6.85
N PHE A 469 -10.43 16.71 7.13
CA PHE A 469 -11.30 16.66 8.30
C PHE A 469 -10.78 15.79 9.45
N ILE A 470 -9.49 15.43 9.46
CA ILE A 470 -8.92 14.61 10.54
C ILE A 470 -9.12 15.22 11.93
N HIS A 471 -9.36 16.53 12.03
CA HIS A 471 -9.46 17.23 13.31
C HIS A 471 -10.81 17.05 14.03
N ASN A 472 -11.80 16.43 13.38
CA ASN A 472 -13.15 16.25 13.91
C ASN A 472 -13.43 14.76 14.12
N ARG A 473 -14.03 14.36 15.26
CA ARG A 473 -14.49 12.97 15.48
C ARG A 473 -15.99 12.82 15.57
N ASN A 474 -16.68 13.80 16.14
CA ASN A 474 -18.10 13.71 16.43
C ASN A 474 -18.99 14.16 15.26
N LYS A 475 -20.16 13.53 15.10
CA LYS A 475 -21.29 13.99 14.24
C LYS A 475 -20.97 14.09 12.74
N ILE A 476 -20.07 13.25 12.28
CA ILE A 476 -19.81 13.07 10.86
C ILE A 476 -21.11 12.50 10.26
N GLY A 477 -21.63 13.13 9.22
CA GLY A 477 -22.85 12.67 8.56
C GLY A 477 -22.74 11.19 8.23
N ARG A 478 -23.86 10.44 8.27
CA ARG A 478 -23.96 8.97 8.26
C ARG A 478 -23.19 8.22 7.15
N TYR A 479 -22.57 8.90 6.18
CA TYR A 479 -22.02 8.33 4.95
C TYR A 479 -20.71 8.94 4.43
N LEU A 480 -20.02 9.86 5.13
CA LEU A 480 -18.85 10.56 4.55
C LEU A 480 -17.63 10.53 5.50
N ASN A 481 -16.42 10.41 4.95
CA ASN A 481 -15.13 10.65 5.64
C ASN A 481 -14.85 9.82 6.92
N HIS A 482 -15.13 8.52 6.93
CA HIS A 482 -14.72 7.65 8.04
C HIS A 482 -13.20 7.38 8.08
N ILE A 483 -12.51 7.58 6.96
CA ILE A 483 -11.07 7.40 6.82
C ILE A 483 -10.37 8.73 7.02
N ASP A 484 -9.29 8.73 7.81
CA ASP A 484 -8.51 9.93 8.12
C ASP A 484 -7.41 10.18 7.10
N ALA A 485 -6.71 9.13 6.65
CA ALA A 485 -5.62 9.22 5.67
C ALA A 485 -5.52 7.94 4.82
N ARG A 486 -4.79 8.02 3.70
CA ARG A 486 -4.46 6.88 2.85
C ARG A 486 -2.98 6.87 2.47
N LEU A 487 -2.41 5.68 2.39
CA LEU A 487 -1.19 5.42 1.61
C LEU A 487 -1.61 4.75 0.30
N ILE A 488 -1.43 5.44 -0.82
CA ILE A 488 -1.97 5.04 -2.13
C ILE A 488 -0.83 4.59 -3.04
N ASP A 489 -0.89 3.38 -3.58
CA ASP A 489 0.01 2.92 -4.64
C ASP A 489 -0.30 3.69 -5.94
N ALA A 490 0.67 4.46 -6.41
CA ALA A 490 0.50 5.36 -7.56
C ALA A 490 0.44 4.62 -8.92
N ASP A 491 0.80 3.34 -8.97
CA ASP A 491 0.83 2.53 -10.19
C ASP A 491 -0.43 1.68 -10.39
N SER A 492 -1.24 1.52 -9.33
CA SER A 492 -2.47 0.70 -9.33
C SER A 492 -3.71 1.40 -8.77
N GLY A 493 -3.52 2.37 -7.87
CA GLY A 493 -4.57 3.02 -7.10
C GLY A 493 -5.01 2.25 -5.86
N LEU A 494 -4.49 1.05 -5.59
CA LEU A 494 -4.77 0.37 -4.31
C LEU A 494 -4.21 1.18 -3.13
N TYR A 495 -4.82 1.03 -1.96
CA TYR A 495 -4.42 1.83 -0.80
C TYR A 495 -4.56 1.08 0.53
N ILE A 496 -3.86 1.61 1.53
CA ILE A 496 -4.12 1.33 2.95
C ILE A 496 -5.01 2.44 3.49
N ASP A 497 -6.10 2.08 4.15
CA ASP A 497 -6.95 3.00 4.90
C ASP A 497 -6.37 3.21 6.32
N LEU A 498 -6.15 4.48 6.67
CA LEU A 498 -5.61 4.89 7.96
C LEU A 498 -6.69 5.60 8.78
N THR A 499 -6.94 5.10 9.99
CA THR A 499 -7.88 5.70 10.95
C THR A 499 -7.16 6.13 12.23
N ALA A 500 -7.64 7.19 12.87
CA ALA A 500 -7.04 7.70 14.09
C ALA A 500 -8.02 7.81 15.25
N LEU A 501 -7.55 7.39 16.43
CA LEU A 501 -8.31 7.46 17.68
C LEU A 501 -8.03 8.75 18.46
N ALA A 502 -9.09 9.37 19.00
CA ALA A 502 -9.00 10.51 19.92
C ALA A 502 -10.04 10.43 21.05
N THR A 503 -9.92 11.28 22.07
CA THR A 503 -10.80 11.32 23.26
C THR A 503 -11.98 12.29 23.16
N GLU A 504 -12.57 12.49 21.98
CA GLU A 504 -13.65 13.48 21.83
C GLU A 504 -15.03 12.97 22.27
N THR A 505 -15.29 11.67 22.20
CA THR A 505 -16.57 11.09 22.64
C THR A 505 -16.65 11.08 24.17
N LYS A 506 -17.73 11.62 24.73
CA LYS A 506 -18.01 11.50 26.16
C LYS A 506 -18.52 10.09 26.47
N TYR A 507 -18.09 9.53 27.59
CA TYR A 507 -18.55 8.21 28.04
C TYR A 507 -20.08 8.08 28.11
N SER A 508 -20.78 9.13 28.54
CA SER A 508 -22.25 9.18 28.60
C SER A 508 -22.93 9.06 27.25
N ASP A 509 -22.21 9.37 26.18
CA ASP A 509 -22.74 9.42 24.82
C ASP A 509 -22.40 8.14 24.03
N VAL A 510 -21.61 7.24 24.62
CA VAL A 510 -21.23 5.96 24.01
C VAL A 510 -22.47 5.08 23.81
N HIS A 511 -22.62 4.54 22.61
CA HIS A 511 -23.77 3.71 22.28
C HIS A 511 -23.88 2.49 23.22
N PRO A 512 -25.07 2.16 23.77
CA PRO A 512 -25.25 1.05 24.72
C PRO A 512 -24.78 -0.33 24.25
N LYS A 513 -24.56 -0.52 22.93
CA LYS A 513 -24.04 -1.76 22.34
C LYS A 513 -22.67 -2.16 22.90
N PHE A 514 -21.85 -1.18 23.28
CA PHE A 514 -20.50 -1.42 23.79
C PHE A 514 -20.48 -1.93 25.23
N PHE A 515 -21.57 -1.73 25.97
CA PHE A 515 -21.75 -2.16 27.37
C PHE A 515 -22.58 -3.44 27.49
N LYS A 516 -22.98 -4.05 26.37
CA LYS A 516 -23.68 -5.33 26.36
C LYS A 516 -22.67 -6.46 26.25
N ASP A 517 -22.97 -7.56 26.94
CA ASP A 517 -22.25 -8.81 26.83
C ASP A 517 -22.19 -9.26 25.37
N ILE A 518 -20.99 -9.62 24.91
CA ILE A 518 -20.78 -10.06 23.53
C ILE A 518 -21.54 -11.37 23.32
N CYS A 519 -22.37 -11.41 22.27
CA CYS A 519 -23.25 -12.56 21.97
C CYS A 519 -24.13 -12.99 23.16
N ASP A 520 -24.48 -12.06 24.06
CA ASP A 520 -25.22 -12.31 25.31
C ASP A 520 -24.54 -13.31 26.27
N ASP A 521 -23.21 -13.48 26.17
CA ASP A 521 -22.40 -14.35 27.03
C ASP A 521 -21.74 -13.56 28.17
N ARG A 522 -22.19 -13.79 29.41
CA ARG A 522 -21.68 -13.14 30.62
C ARG A 522 -20.19 -13.39 30.88
N VAL A 523 -19.65 -14.49 30.37
CA VAL A 523 -18.22 -14.82 30.54
C VAL A 523 -17.35 -13.95 29.64
N GLU A 524 -17.83 -13.62 28.43
CA GLU A 524 -17.16 -12.65 27.55
C GLU A 524 -17.24 -11.23 28.16
N GLY A 525 -18.41 -10.92 28.72
CA GLY A 525 -18.74 -9.60 29.23
C GLY A 525 -18.81 -8.54 28.12
N PRO A 526 -18.93 -7.26 28.49
CA PRO A 526 -18.99 -6.17 27.53
C PRO A 526 -17.61 -5.82 26.98
N VAL A 527 -17.55 -5.32 25.74
CA VAL A 527 -16.28 -4.86 25.14
C VAL A 527 -15.72 -3.62 25.83
N LEU A 528 -16.59 -2.76 26.38
CA LEU A 528 -16.20 -1.71 27.31
C LEU A 528 -16.69 -2.07 28.72
N GLU A 529 -15.74 -2.29 29.61
CA GLU A 529 -16.00 -2.62 31.01
C GLU A 529 -16.34 -1.37 31.82
N ASP A 530 -17.18 -1.53 32.86
CA ASP A 530 -17.50 -0.48 33.82
C ASP A 530 -16.50 -0.55 34.99
N ASP A 531 -15.27 -0.12 34.71
CA ASP A 531 -14.12 -0.16 35.62
C ASP A 531 -13.89 1.16 36.39
N GLY A 532 -14.79 2.13 36.21
CA GLY A 532 -14.68 3.47 36.76
C GLY A 532 -13.80 4.43 35.96
N ASP A 533 -13.08 3.98 34.93
CA ASP A 533 -12.42 4.86 33.96
C ASP A 533 -13.49 5.45 33.04
N THR A 534 -13.62 6.77 32.98
CA THR A 534 -14.59 7.42 32.07
C THR A 534 -13.94 7.88 30.76
N GLU A 535 -12.63 7.74 30.59
CA GLU A 535 -11.98 8.08 29.33
C GLU A 535 -12.27 6.99 28.28
N VAL A 536 -12.56 7.43 27.06
CA VAL A 536 -12.78 6.56 25.91
C VAL A 536 -12.13 7.16 24.67
N TYR A 537 -11.77 6.29 23.74
CA TYR A 537 -11.05 6.64 22.52
C TYR A 537 -11.87 6.16 21.33
N ASN A 538 -12.15 7.02 20.36
CA ASN A 538 -12.95 6.66 19.20
C ASN A 538 -12.35 7.12 17.88
N ASP A 539 -12.64 6.37 16.83
CA ASP A 539 -12.43 6.81 15.46
C ASP A 539 -13.64 7.59 14.93
N ARG A 540 -13.58 7.96 13.65
CA ARG A 540 -14.61 8.69 12.93
C ARG A 540 -15.84 7.85 12.57
N ASN A 541 -15.79 6.54 12.75
CA ASN A 541 -16.91 5.62 12.53
C ASN A 541 -17.54 5.14 13.86
N ASP A 542 -17.23 5.84 14.95
CA ASP A 542 -17.74 5.57 16.30
C ASP A 542 -17.38 4.16 16.82
N TRP A 543 -16.22 3.62 16.43
CA TRP A 543 -15.62 2.48 17.11
C TRP A 543 -14.90 2.97 18.36
N VAL A 544 -15.44 2.62 19.53
CA VAL A 544 -14.97 3.10 20.83
C VAL A 544 -14.09 2.05 21.53
N TYR A 545 -13.08 2.50 22.26
CA TYR A 545 -12.10 1.70 22.99
C TYR A 545 -11.83 2.31 24.38
N LYS A 546 -11.42 1.47 25.33
CA LYS A 546 -10.66 1.83 26.53
C LYS A 546 -9.16 1.74 26.26
N PHE A 547 -8.38 2.43 27.10
CA PHE A 547 -6.92 2.44 26.95
C PHE A 547 -6.33 1.04 27.09
N GLY A 548 -6.84 0.27 28.05
CA GLY A 548 -6.45 -1.12 28.28
C GLY A 548 -6.86 -2.08 27.15
N ASN A 549 -7.75 -1.70 26.24
CA ASN A 549 -8.02 -2.51 25.05
C ASN A 549 -6.90 -2.36 24.01
N LEU A 550 -6.18 -1.24 24.04
CA LEU A 550 -5.20 -0.85 23.03
C LEU A 550 -3.77 -1.11 23.49
N SER A 551 -3.39 -0.63 24.67
CA SER A 551 -2.00 -0.60 25.13
C SER A 551 -1.67 -1.70 26.15
N PRO A 552 -0.47 -2.32 26.09
CA PRO A 552 0.57 -2.10 25.08
C PRO A 552 0.24 -2.72 23.72
N LEU A 553 0.89 -2.21 22.68
CA LEU A 553 0.94 -2.89 21.38
C LEU A 553 2.02 -3.97 21.43
N ARG A 554 1.86 -5.02 20.61
CA ARG A 554 2.79 -6.15 20.54
C ARG A 554 3.28 -6.34 19.12
N LEU A 555 4.59 -6.45 18.96
CA LEU A 555 5.22 -6.70 17.67
C LEU A 555 4.97 -8.15 17.23
N THR A 556 4.63 -8.32 15.95
CA THR A 556 4.30 -9.61 15.32
C THR A 556 4.66 -9.58 13.83
N PHE A 557 4.36 -10.64 13.09
CA PHE A 557 4.36 -10.65 11.62
C PHE A 557 2.95 -10.56 11.05
N PHE A 558 2.79 -9.71 10.05
CA PHE A 558 1.62 -9.69 9.18
C PHE A 558 2.08 -9.68 7.72
N GLU A 559 1.65 -10.67 6.92
CA GLU A 559 2.12 -10.88 5.54
C GLU A 559 3.65 -11.05 5.42
N GLY A 560 4.31 -11.48 6.51
CA GLY A 560 5.77 -11.58 6.59
C GLY A 560 6.50 -10.25 6.80
N VAL A 561 5.77 -9.15 7.05
CA VAL A 561 6.29 -7.84 7.44
C VAL A 561 6.09 -7.64 8.94
N PRO A 562 7.08 -7.13 9.71
CA PRO A 562 6.87 -6.80 11.11
C PRO A 562 5.76 -5.75 11.26
N PHE A 563 4.86 -5.94 12.22
CA PHE A 563 3.78 -4.99 12.49
C PHE A 563 3.29 -5.10 13.94
N TYR A 564 2.47 -4.14 14.38
CA TYR A 564 1.89 -4.16 15.72
C TYR A 564 0.44 -4.62 15.72
N VAL A 565 0.06 -5.36 16.77
CA VAL A 565 -1.33 -5.66 17.14
C VAL A 565 -1.68 -5.06 18.51
N PRO A 566 -2.95 -4.69 18.77
CA PRO A 566 -3.36 -4.12 20.05
C PRO A 566 -3.40 -5.17 21.17
N LYS A 567 -3.50 -4.70 22.43
CA LYS A 567 -3.56 -5.59 23.61
C LYS A 567 -4.73 -6.58 23.56
N GLN A 568 -5.93 -6.09 23.28
CA GLN A 568 -7.14 -6.91 23.28
C GLN A 568 -7.61 -7.20 21.85
N ILE A 569 -7.55 -8.47 21.48
CA ILE A 569 -7.73 -8.91 20.09
C ILE A 569 -9.00 -9.76 19.97
N VAL A 570 -9.08 -10.89 20.67
CA VAL A 570 -10.18 -11.86 20.55
C VAL A 570 -11.51 -11.24 20.99
N LYS A 571 -11.54 -10.61 22.17
CA LYS A 571 -12.77 -9.97 22.67
C LYS A 571 -13.23 -8.87 21.72
N ARG A 572 -12.31 -8.11 21.12
CA ARG A 572 -12.65 -7.08 20.13
C ARG A 572 -13.19 -7.67 18.83
N MET A 573 -12.54 -8.70 18.30
CA MET A 573 -12.99 -9.36 17.07
C MET A 573 -14.33 -10.08 17.25
N LYS A 574 -14.58 -10.73 18.41
CA LYS A 574 -15.90 -11.31 18.73
C LYS A 574 -17.00 -10.25 18.73
N PHE A 575 -16.71 -9.03 19.20
CA PHE A 575 -17.65 -7.91 19.14
C PHE A 575 -17.88 -7.39 17.71
N GLN A 576 -16.83 -7.24 16.91
CA GLN A 576 -16.91 -6.75 15.53
C GLN A 576 -17.53 -7.79 14.56
N TYR A 577 -17.29 -9.07 14.83
CA TYR A 577 -17.70 -10.21 14.02
C TYR A 577 -18.47 -11.25 14.86
N PRO A 578 -19.68 -10.92 15.37
CA PRO A 578 -20.40 -11.70 16.40
C PRO A 578 -21.03 -13.02 15.92
N CYS A 579 -20.66 -13.55 14.75
CA CYS A 579 -21.38 -14.63 14.05
C CYS A 579 -20.48 -15.80 13.61
N GLY A 580 -19.51 -16.20 14.43
CA GLY A 580 -18.70 -17.40 14.17
C GLY A 580 -17.53 -17.19 13.21
N THR A 581 -17.27 -15.95 12.78
CA THR A 581 -16.21 -15.61 11.83
C THR A 581 -14.84 -16.11 12.27
N LEU A 582 -14.52 -16.06 13.57
CA LEU A 582 -13.21 -16.51 14.09
C LEU A 582 -13.05 -18.04 13.96
N ASN A 583 -14.13 -18.79 14.02
CA ASN A 583 -14.14 -20.24 13.88
C ASN A 583 -14.69 -20.71 12.51
N ASN A 584 -14.81 -19.80 11.54
CA ASN A 584 -15.26 -20.13 10.20
C ASN A 584 -14.07 -20.27 9.23
N PHE A 585 -14.02 -21.43 8.58
CA PHE A 585 -12.98 -21.82 7.62
C PHE A 585 -13.48 -21.72 6.18
N GLU A 586 -14.63 -21.08 5.96
CA GLU A 586 -15.18 -20.79 4.64
C GLU A 586 -15.65 -19.33 4.54
N PHE A 587 -15.44 -18.73 3.37
CA PHE A 587 -15.97 -17.41 3.07
C PHE A 587 -16.24 -17.27 1.57
N LYS A 588 -17.51 -17.09 1.20
CA LYS A 588 -17.95 -17.07 -0.20
C LYS A 588 -17.44 -18.32 -0.97
N GLN A 589 -16.49 -18.15 -1.87
CA GLN A 589 -15.88 -19.20 -2.70
C GLN A 589 -14.47 -19.56 -2.22
N TRP A 590 -14.17 -19.34 -0.94
CA TRP A 590 -12.86 -19.57 -0.36
C TRP A 590 -12.95 -20.51 0.83
N TYR A 591 -11.95 -21.38 0.94
CA TYR A 591 -11.82 -22.39 1.98
C TYR A 591 -10.41 -22.31 2.57
N TYR A 592 -10.31 -22.21 3.89
CA TYR A 592 -9.03 -22.31 4.57
C TYR A 592 -8.63 -23.79 4.66
N ILE A 593 -7.47 -24.13 4.09
CA ILE A 593 -6.98 -25.51 4.07
C ILE A 593 -5.82 -25.61 5.05
N GLU A 594 -6.06 -26.23 6.21
CA GLU A 594 -5.09 -26.30 7.32
C GLU A 594 -3.78 -26.98 6.91
N GLN A 595 -3.86 -28.03 6.09
CA GLN A 595 -2.68 -28.73 5.53
C GLN A 595 -1.76 -27.80 4.72
N VAL A 596 -2.31 -26.73 4.14
CA VAL A 596 -1.59 -25.72 3.34
C VAL A 596 -1.35 -24.44 4.16
N GLY A 597 -2.13 -24.20 5.22
CA GLY A 597 -2.03 -23.01 6.08
C GLY A 597 -2.48 -21.71 5.41
N THR A 598 -3.32 -21.79 4.38
CA THR A 598 -3.82 -20.61 3.64
C THR A 598 -5.21 -20.86 3.05
N TRP A 599 -5.87 -19.77 2.63
CA TRP A 599 -7.12 -19.81 1.88
C TRP A 599 -6.91 -20.20 0.42
N ILE A 600 -7.77 -21.09 -0.03
CA ILE A 600 -7.80 -21.65 -1.38
C ILE A 600 -9.16 -21.34 -1.98
N HIS A 601 -9.15 -20.80 -3.19
CA HIS A 601 -10.36 -20.49 -3.90
C HIS A 601 -10.97 -21.76 -4.52
N GLU A 602 -12.30 -21.76 -4.64
CA GLU A 602 -13.13 -22.90 -5.05
C GLU A 602 -12.65 -23.52 -6.37
N LYS A 603 -12.25 -22.67 -7.32
CA LYS A 603 -11.77 -23.10 -8.65
C LYS A 603 -10.56 -24.02 -8.54
N GLU A 604 -9.58 -23.67 -7.72
CA GLU A 604 -8.34 -24.42 -7.53
C GLU A 604 -8.62 -25.67 -6.69
N LEU A 605 -9.45 -25.53 -5.65
CA LEU A 605 -9.83 -26.65 -4.80
C LEU A 605 -10.59 -27.73 -5.59
N PHE A 606 -11.55 -27.35 -6.41
CA PHE A 606 -12.38 -28.30 -7.16
C PHE A 606 -11.63 -29.00 -8.28
N ALA A 607 -10.44 -28.53 -8.65
CA ALA A 607 -9.56 -29.25 -9.58
C ALA A 607 -8.99 -30.54 -8.98
N VAL A 608 -8.98 -30.67 -7.65
CA VAL A 608 -8.43 -31.85 -6.95
C VAL A 608 -9.48 -32.68 -6.21
N LEU A 609 -10.70 -32.15 -6.05
CA LEU A 609 -11.82 -32.82 -5.36
C LEU A 609 -12.72 -33.63 -6.32
N ASN A 610 -13.46 -34.59 -5.77
CA ASN A 610 -14.50 -35.30 -6.53
C ASN A 610 -15.77 -34.43 -6.65
N VAL A 611 -15.80 -33.60 -7.69
CA VAL A 611 -16.88 -32.64 -7.96
C VAL A 611 -18.26 -33.29 -8.04
N ALA A 612 -18.36 -34.53 -8.55
CA ALA A 612 -19.63 -35.24 -8.70
C ALA A 612 -20.29 -35.56 -7.35
N GLU A 613 -19.50 -35.74 -6.30
CA GLU A 613 -20.01 -36.02 -4.95
C GLU A 613 -20.42 -34.75 -4.20
N ILE A 614 -19.69 -33.65 -4.41
CA ILE A 614 -19.90 -32.37 -3.70
C ILE A 614 -20.93 -31.47 -4.38
N LYS A 615 -21.17 -31.62 -5.70
CA LYS A 615 -22.09 -30.76 -6.45
C LYS A 615 -23.30 -31.55 -6.96
N LYS A 616 -24.50 -31.19 -6.53
CA LYS A 616 -25.77 -31.81 -6.98
C LYS A 616 -26.72 -30.75 -7.50
N LYS A 617 -27.19 -30.91 -8.75
CA LYS A 617 -28.10 -29.95 -9.43
C LYS A 617 -27.59 -28.49 -9.38
N GLY A 618 -26.28 -28.30 -9.55
CA GLY A 618 -25.65 -26.98 -9.52
C GLY A 618 -25.36 -26.41 -8.12
N LYS A 619 -25.89 -27.01 -7.06
CA LYS A 619 -25.64 -26.58 -5.67
C LYS A 619 -24.46 -27.35 -5.06
N ILE A 620 -23.59 -26.61 -4.37
CA ILE A 620 -22.44 -27.15 -3.63
C ILE A 620 -22.91 -27.59 -2.24
N ASN A 621 -22.51 -28.80 -1.85
CA ASN A 621 -22.69 -29.30 -0.49
C ASN A 621 -21.39 -29.07 0.29
N ILE A 622 -21.41 -28.05 1.17
CA ILE A 622 -20.26 -27.58 1.94
C ILE A 622 -19.71 -28.68 2.86
N ASP A 623 -20.57 -29.44 3.55
CA ASP A 623 -20.14 -30.51 4.46
C ASP A 623 -19.33 -31.59 3.73
N LYS A 624 -19.70 -31.90 2.49
CA LYS A 624 -18.94 -32.84 1.66
C LYS A 624 -17.63 -32.26 1.17
N VAL A 625 -17.55 -30.95 0.92
CA VAL A 625 -16.28 -30.27 0.63
C VAL A 625 -15.37 -30.40 1.85
N LYS A 626 -15.84 -30.02 3.04
CA LYS A 626 -15.13 -30.15 4.33
C LYS A 626 -14.56 -31.56 4.53
N LYS A 627 -15.41 -32.58 4.38
CA LYS A 627 -15.01 -33.98 4.53
C LYS A 627 -13.90 -34.41 3.55
N GLN A 628 -13.92 -33.91 2.32
CA GLN A 628 -12.86 -34.25 1.35
C GLN A 628 -11.55 -33.48 1.61
N VAL A 629 -11.62 -32.23 2.10
CA VAL A 629 -10.41 -31.43 2.38
C VAL A 629 -9.69 -31.84 3.65
N GLU A 630 -10.38 -32.47 4.60
CA GLU A 630 -9.75 -33.03 5.82
C GLU A 630 -8.67 -34.08 5.50
N ASN A 631 -8.74 -34.74 4.34
CA ASN A 631 -7.86 -35.86 3.99
C ASN A 631 -7.36 -35.77 2.54
N LEU A 632 -6.80 -34.62 2.13
CA LEU A 632 -6.17 -34.51 0.81
C LEU A 632 -4.90 -35.38 0.76
N THR A 633 -4.72 -36.12 -0.34
CA THR A 633 -3.48 -36.87 -0.59
C THR A 633 -2.34 -35.93 -0.95
N ASP A 634 -1.11 -36.43 -0.83
CA ASP A 634 0.09 -35.71 -1.28
C ASP A 634 -0.01 -35.25 -2.75
N GLU A 635 -0.58 -36.07 -3.65
CA GLU A 635 -0.78 -35.70 -5.05
C GLU A 635 -1.79 -34.55 -5.21
N GLN A 636 -2.89 -34.59 -4.45
CA GLN A 636 -3.89 -33.53 -4.45
C GLN A 636 -3.30 -32.23 -3.91
N LEU A 637 -2.58 -32.29 -2.79
CA LEU A 637 -1.90 -31.13 -2.20
C LEU A 637 -0.86 -30.53 -3.15
N TYR A 638 -0.01 -31.38 -3.75
CA TYR A 638 0.97 -30.92 -4.72
C TYR A 638 0.30 -30.22 -5.90
N THR A 639 -0.73 -30.84 -6.47
CA THR A 639 -1.49 -30.28 -7.60
C THR A 639 -2.14 -28.95 -7.23
N LEU A 640 -2.74 -28.86 -6.04
CA LEU A 640 -3.37 -27.65 -5.52
C LEU A 640 -2.37 -26.50 -5.40
N ILE A 641 -1.18 -26.80 -4.87
CA ILE A 641 -0.11 -25.83 -4.64
C ILE A 641 0.57 -25.41 -5.94
N SER A 642 0.84 -26.36 -6.85
CA SER A 642 1.66 -26.09 -8.05
C SER A 642 0.90 -25.46 -9.21
N ASN A 643 -0.44 -25.59 -9.25
CA ASN A 643 -1.23 -25.18 -10.41
C ASN A 643 -1.55 -23.69 -10.46
N ASP A 644 -1.38 -22.97 -9.35
CA ASP A 644 -1.70 -21.55 -9.26
C ASP A 644 -0.55 -20.77 -8.57
N PRO A 645 0.05 -19.77 -9.23
CA PRO A 645 1.17 -19.00 -8.66
C PRO A 645 0.84 -18.27 -7.35
N ALA A 646 -0.40 -17.78 -7.19
CA ALA A 646 -0.82 -17.09 -5.97
C ALA A 646 -0.93 -18.07 -4.80
N THR A 647 -1.53 -19.24 -5.04
CA THR A 647 -1.58 -20.34 -4.08
C THR A 647 -0.18 -20.80 -3.69
N LEU A 648 0.72 -21.00 -4.65
CA LEU A 648 2.11 -21.38 -4.38
C LEU A 648 2.82 -20.36 -3.50
N SER A 649 2.66 -19.06 -3.80
CA SER A 649 3.23 -17.97 -3.02
C SER A 649 2.68 -17.96 -1.60
N ASN A 650 1.36 -17.98 -1.43
CA ASN A 650 0.73 -17.94 -0.11
C ASN A 650 1.11 -19.15 0.73
N TYR A 651 1.27 -20.32 0.10
CA TYR A 651 1.83 -21.50 0.75
C TYR A 651 3.29 -21.30 1.19
N GLN A 652 4.15 -20.71 0.34
CA GLN A 652 5.52 -20.36 0.72
C GLN A 652 5.57 -19.37 1.89
N LEU A 653 4.68 -18.38 1.93
CA LEU A 653 4.53 -17.48 3.06
C LEU A 653 4.12 -18.25 4.32
N ALA A 654 3.05 -19.03 4.25
CA ALA A 654 2.54 -19.82 5.37
C ALA A 654 3.59 -20.76 5.94
N ARG A 655 4.39 -21.44 5.10
CA ARG A 655 5.51 -22.27 5.56
C ARG A 655 6.56 -21.46 6.34
N ARG A 656 6.79 -20.20 5.98
CA ARG A 656 7.80 -19.37 6.64
C ARG A 656 7.32 -18.75 7.95
N THR A 657 6.02 -18.55 8.12
CA THR A 657 5.46 -17.77 9.25
C THR A 657 4.59 -18.59 10.20
N SER A 658 3.93 -19.67 9.74
CA SER A 658 2.94 -20.43 10.54
C SER A 658 3.50 -20.96 11.85
N GLY A 659 4.69 -21.58 11.85
CA GLY A 659 5.30 -22.12 13.07
C GLY A 659 5.53 -21.08 14.16
N PHE A 660 5.97 -19.87 13.78
CA PHE A 660 6.08 -18.73 14.68
C PHE A 660 4.70 -18.29 15.17
N HIS A 661 3.78 -18.05 14.25
CA HIS A 661 2.48 -17.48 14.56
C HIS A 661 1.61 -18.41 15.44
N THR A 662 1.68 -19.73 15.22
CA THR A 662 1.05 -20.73 16.09
C THR A 662 1.63 -20.70 17.50
N LYS A 663 2.95 -20.53 17.67
CA LYS A 663 3.57 -20.39 19.00
C LYS A 663 3.18 -19.07 19.65
N GLU A 664 3.19 -17.99 18.90
CA GLU A 664 2.76 -16.66 19.36
C GLU A 664 1.32 -16.70 19.87
N HIS A 665 0.41 -17.36 19.16
CA HIS A 665 -0.97 -17.57 19.58
C HIS A 665 -1.10 -18.23 20.95
N GLN A 666 -0.21 -19.17 21.30
CA GLN A 666 -0.23 -19.85 22.60
C GLN A 666 0.13 -18.92 23.77
N TYR A 667 0.84 -17.82 23.50
CA TYR A 667 1.12 -16.78 24.49
C TYR A 667 0.04 -15.70 24.52
N LEU A 668 -0.53 -15.37 23.36
CA LEU A 668 -1.52 -14.29 23.23
C LEU A 668 -2.93 -14.70 23.66
N PHE A 669 -3.24 -16.00 23.66
CA PHE A 669 -4.58 -16.50 23.93
C PHE A 669 -4.58 -17.69 24.90
N THR A 670 -5.59 -17.74 25.75
CA THR A 670 -5.90 -18.92 26.58
C THR A 670 -7.14 -19.61 26.06
N ILE A 671 -7.14 -20.93 26.05
CA ILE A 671 -8.32 -21.75 25.75
C ILE A 671 -8.75 -22.47 27.02
N ASP A 672 -9.96 -22.16 27.49
CA ASP A 672 -10.54 -22.78 28.69
C ASP A 672 -11.61 -23.82 28.30
N PRO A 673 -11.38 -25.12 28.55
CA PRO A 673 -12.31 -26.19 28.19
C PRO A 673 -13.55 -26.24 29.11
N GLU A 674 -13.49 -25.62 30.30
CA GLU A 674 -14.56 -25.67 31.31
C GLU A 674 -15.62 -24.58 31.09
N LEU A 675 -15.28 -23.53 30.34
CA LEU A 675 -16.20 -22.44 30.02
C LEU A 675 -17.13 -22.78 28.84
N HIS A 676 -18.34 -22.24 28.86
CA HIS A 676 -19.31 -22.43 27.78
C HIS A 676 -18.78 -21.86 26.45
N LYS A 677 -18.67 -22.70 25.42
CA LYS A 677 -18.21 -22.28 24.10
C LYS A 677 -19.31 -21.53 23.34
N GLY A 678 -18.98 -20.34 22.87
CA GLY A 678 -19.75 -19.59 21.87
C GLY A 678 -19.40 -20.01 20.44
N ILE A 679 -20.08 -19.40 19.47
CA ILE A 679 -19.93 -19.73 18.04
C ILE A 679 -18.55 -19.35 17.46
N ASN A 680 -17.86 -18.39 18.09
CA ASN A 680 -16.51 -17.97 17.71
C ASN A 680 -15.40 -18.77 18.41
N ASP A 681 -15.76 -19.67 19.33
CA ASP A 681 -14.79 -20.44 20.10
C ASP A 681 -14.41 -21.74 19.37
N PRO A 682 -13.14 -22.16 19.45
CA PRO A 682 -12.68 -23.39 18.82
C PRO A 682 -13.22 -24.63 19.56
N PRO A 683 -13.14 -25.84 18.96
CA PRO A 683 -13.64 -27.07 19.58
C PRO A 683 -13.07 -27.36 20.98
N GLU A 684 -11.84 -26.93 21.25
CA GLU A 684 -11.07 -27.19 22.46
C GLU A 684 -11.58 -26.45 23.70
N GLY A 685 -12.23 -25.29 23.55
CA GLY A 685 -12.67 -24.49 24.69
C GLY A 685 -12.96 -23.02 24.32
N LYS A 686 -13.38 -22.21 25.30
CA LYS A 686 -13.56 -20.78 25.11
C LYS A 686 -12.20 -20.10 24.93
N VAL A 687 -12.02 -19.34 23.85
CA VAL A 687 -10.78 -18.59 23.60
C VAL A 687 -10.88 -17.18 24.18
N LEU A 688 -9.88 -16.78 24.96
CA LEU A 688 -9.80 -15.49 25.65
C LEU A 688 -8.43 -14.84 25.41
N ASP A 689 -8.39 -13.51 25.46
CA ASP A 689 -7.14 -12.74 25.40
C ASP A 689 -6.26 -13.01 26.64
N ALA A 690 -4.95 -13.16 26.42
CA ALA A 690 -3.93 -13.25 27.46
C ALA A 690 -3.03 -12.00 27.48
N SER A 691 -2.13 -11.90 28.45
CA SER A 691 -1.19 -10.78 28.62
C SER A 691 0.24 -11.31 28.83
N PRO A 692 0.98 -11.62 27.75
CA PRO A 692 2.31 -12.20 27.83
C PRO A 692 3.45 -11.17 27.86
N GLU A 693 3.17 -9.88 28.02
CA GLU A 693 4.14 -8.81 27.81
C GLU A 693 5.32 -8.83 28.79
N GLU A 694 5.12 -9.43 29.96
CA GLU A 694 6.16 -9.66 30.96
C GLU A 694 6.80 -11.05 30.87
N ASN A 695 6.35 -11.91 29.96
CA ASN A 695 6.84 -13.28 29.82
C ASN A 695 8.18 -13.31 29.04
N PRO A 696 9.30 -13.73 29.65
CA PRO A 696 10.61 -13.73 29.00
C PRO A 696 10.69 -14.67 27.78
N GLU A 697 9.95 -15.77 27.77
CA GLU A 697 9.93 -16.72 26.65
C GLU A 697 9.19 -16.14 25.45
N TYR A 698 8.11 -15.40 25.69
CA TYR A 698 7.40 -14.67 24.64
C TYR A 698 8.28 -13.57 24.04
N LEU A 699 8.91 -12.74 24.88
CA LEU A 699 9.79 -11.68 24.42
C LEU A 699 10.96 -12.21 23.60
N LYS A 700 11.51 -13.37 24.00
CA LYS A 700 12.55 -14.06 23.25
C LYS A 700 12.02 -14.63 21.93
N LEU A 701 10.80 -15.18 21.91
CA LEU A 701 10.16 -15.65 20.67
C LEU A 701 10.05 -14.51 19.64
N ILE A 702 9.64 -13.31 20.05
CA ILE A 702 9.57 -12.14 19.16
C ILE A 702 10.96 -11.74 18.67
N GLU A 703 11.93 -11.59 19.57
CA GLU A 703 13.33 -11.23 19.24
C GLU A 703 13.96 -12.21 18.23
N ASP A 704 13.78 -13.50 18.47
CA ASP A 704 14.35 -14.58 17.66
C ASP A 704 13.64 -14.79 16.32
N ASN A 705 12.54 -14.09 16.03
CA ASN A 705 11.76 -14.32 14.79
C ASN A 705 11.38 -13.07 14.01
N VAL A 706 11.04 -11.96 14.66
CA VAL A 706 10.35 -10.82 14.06
C VAL A 706 11.32 -9.70 13.68
N TRP A 707 11.79 -9.74 12.44
CA TRP A 707 12.59 -8.69 11.80
C TRP A 707 12.21 -8.55 10.33
N LEU A 708 12.54 -7.41 9.73
CA LEU A 708 12.25 -7.15 8.33
C LEU A 708 13.15 -8.00 7.42
N ARG A 709 12.57 -9.02 6.78
CA ARG A 709 13.24 -9.88 5.79
C ARG A 709 13.15 -9.27 4.40
N ALA A 710 13.91 -9.77 3.42
CA ALA A 710 13.73 -9.42 2.01
C ALA A 710 12.27 -9.67 1.56
N PRO A 711 11.77 -8.92 0.55
CA PRO A 711 10.41 -9.09 0.05
C PRO A 711 10.09 -10.55 -0.28
N HIS A 712 8.90 -11.00 0.09
CA HIS A 712 8.41 -12.33 -0.23
C HIS A 712 8.16 -12.49 -1.72
N ARG A 713 7.54 -11.50 -2.36
CA ARG A 713 7.21 -11.51 -3.79
C ARG A 713 8.09 -10.54 -4.57
N GLU A 714 8.14 -10.75 -5.89
CA GLU A 714 8.84 -9.85 -6.81
C GLU A 714 8.22 -8.45 -6.80
N SER A 715 8.91 -7.45 -7.34
CA SER A 715 8.31 -6.11 -7.47
C SER A 715 7.21 -6.14 -8.53
N ILE A 716 6.24 -5.23 -8.43
CA ILE A 716 5.18 -5.14 -9.44
C ILE A 716 5.74 -4.87 -10.83
N PHE A 717 6.81 -4.08 -10.92
CA PHE A 717 7.50 -3.77 -12.18
C PHE A 717 8.05 -5.03 -12.87
N GLU A 718 8.72 -5.92 -12.13
CA GLU A 718 9.23 -7.18 -12.70
C GLU A 718 8.09 -8.12 -13.10
N TYR A 719 7.05 -8.20 -12.26
CA TYR A 719 5.89 -9.04 -12.53
C TYR A 719 5.18 -8.63 -13.83
N GLU A 720 4.85 -7.35 -14.00
CA GLU A 720 4.09 -6.85 -15.16
C GLU A 720 4.84 -7.06 -16.49
N ARG A 721 6.18 -7.00 -16.46
CA ARG A 721 7.02 -7.20 -17.65
C ARG A 721 7.06 -8.63 -18.15
N VAL A 722 6.91 -9.62 -17.26
CA VAL A 722 7.15 -11.03 -17.59
C VAL A 722 5.87 -11.86 -17.53
N LYS A 723 4.99 -11.60 -16.55
CA LYS A 723 3.87 -12.47 -16.19
C LYS A 723 2.52 -11.76 -16.05
N GLY A 724 2.51 -10.44 -15.82
CA GLY A 724 1.30 -9.70 -15.44
C GLY A 724 0.31 -9.44 -16.58
N MET A 725 0.60 -9.88 -17.80
CA MET A 725 -0.25 -9.74 -18.98
C MET A 725 -0.72 -8.29 -19.21
N TYR A 726 0.15 -7.31 -18.88
CA TYR A 726 -0.19 -5.89 -18.97
C TYR A 726 -0.48 -5.47 -20.42
N SER A 727 0.27 -6.02 -21.38
CA SER A 727 0.05 -5.82 -22.81
C SER A 727 -1.35 -6.26 -23.24
N GLU A 728 -1.77 -7.46 -22.85
CA GLU A 728 -3.05 -8.04 -23.22
C GLU A 728 -4.22 -7.29 -22.57
N PHE A 729 -4.03 -6.84 -21.32
CA PHE A 729 -4.99 -5.95 -20.66
C PHE A 729 -5.13 -4.63 -21.43
N ASN A 730 -4.02 -4.00 -21.81
CA ASN A 730 -4.04 -2.77 -22.59
C ASN A 730 -4.70 -3.00 -23.96
N GLU A 731 -4.35 -4.05 -24.70
CA GLU A 731 -4.98 -4.38 -25.98
C GLU A 731 -6.51 -4.53 -25.86
N LEU A 732 -6.99 -5.24 -24.83
CA LEU A 732 -8.42 -5.34 -24.54
C LEU A 732 -9.02 -3.97 -24.24
N ALA A 733 -8.37 -3.19 -23.38
CA ALA A 733 -8.84 -1.88 -22.99
C ALA A 733 -8.96 -0.92 -24.20
N LEU A 734 -7.95 -0.88 -25.07
CA LEU A 734 -7.96 -0.06 -26.27
C LEU A 734 -9.06 -0.49 -27.24
N LYS A 735 -9.24 -1.81 -27.43
CA LYS A 735 -10.33 -2.36 -28.25
C LYS A 735 -11.72 -1.99 -27.72
N GLU A 736 -11.91 -1.93 -26.40
CA GLU A 736 -13.17 -1.49 -25.81
C GLU A 736 -13.38 0.02 -25.98
N LEU A 737 -12.31 0.83 -25.91
CA LEU A 737 -12.38 2.27 -26.18
C LEU A 737 -12.70 2.57 -27.66
N ASP A 738 -12.20 1.79 -28.60
CA ASP A 738 -12.48 1.95 -30.04
C ASP A 738 -13.95 1.69 -30.42
N LYS A 739 -14.74 1.10 -29.52
CA LYS A 739 -16.19 0.96 -29.71
C LYS A 739 -16.97 2.24 -29.45
N ILE A 740 -16.35 3.26 -28.84
CA ILE A 740 -16.99 4.55 -28.58
C ILE A 740 -17.08 5.31 -29.90
N ALA A 741 -18.31 5.63 -30.31
CA ALA A 741 -18.54 6.40 -31.53
C ALA A 741 -18.13 7.87 -31.30
N VAL A 742 -17.08 8.31 -31.99
CA VAL A 742 -16.60 9.69 -31.90
C VAL A 742 -17.48 10.61 -32.76
N SER A 743 -18.06 11.63 -32.13
CA SER A 743 -18.85 12.63 -32.84
C SER A 743 -18.00 13.40 -33.84
N LYS A 744 -18.46 13.46 -35.10
CA LYS A 744 -17.84 14.32 -36.12
C LYS A 744 -17.96 15.76 -35.65
N SER A 745 -16.84 16.49 -35.61
CA SER A 745 -16.87 17.93 -35.40
C SER A 745 -17.81 18.56 -36.41
N SER A 746 -18.85 19.24 -35.92
CA SER A 746 -19.66 20.12 -36.75
C SER A 746 -18.72 21.19 -37.29
N SER A 747 -18.44 21.11 -38.59
CA SER A 747 -17.62 22.04 -39.36
C SER A 747 -18.11 23.48 -39.22
#